data_AF-A0A5F1YEF0-F1
#
_entry.id   AF-A0A5F1YEF0-F1
#
_cell.length_a   1.000
_cell.length_b   1.000
_cell.length_c   1.000
_cell.angle_alpha   90.00
_cell.angle_beta   90.00
_cell.angle_gamma   90.00
#
_symmetry.space_group_name_H-M   'P 1'
#
loop_
_entity.id
_entity.type
_entity.pdbx_description
1 polymer ?
#
loop_
_entity_poly.entity_id
_entity_poly.type
_entity_poly.pdbx_seq_one_letter_code
_entity_poly.pdbx_strand_id
1 'polypeptide(L)'
;MKTILPTNGKISRIFFSAIFLLTFQSCIAKPSGEGLLDTYIFSNFFSISLTPLPLNVNVSGMSGGLLVLQDQNSQTLNITSNGNFSFRDPIQRYSFYDVSILNQPIASPEKICSITNPSGILTPFFSYVEVVCATKTYPLSVNVFGIASSSSGRLQIRSGNTDVLDVTSDGTYSFSAQIPDQSAYSLQILGSPENHTCQFETVASSSGTMVSPGIAVNVNCLSVIVSTPVDQTVLKPADNIDLTFSKEVAGCNLEGTDVPTGNLKFSHPASNLGFTAIDKVRISSGGAWAAGLNRYVRITGCFDPNTGKQFNNGNPLVFTYTVANEVKYVTTTGAPAGTCDLATPCSSIRYAINQCAAVPCFVLVAGGTYTVSDNATQRIELRDGVNLLGAFSNDFSQRNSNSFKTTVQDLSPPGNCGATEPTTCAPIYVGAPLATLTANILINQITVRPNPNNAWATGIVFNNLNTTAAFQAVVANNGIEGTSSSAPYSAGTVRSGIAAYNSGPNLLIAYNYVLAGSGNSVSAGILADASEGAIYSNWVNGNSHSGTSAADHSIGILIRNLAGAQTLAVSNNVVNSYQQIGSTGVTAFRTSGILTLNSSSTNLFFLHNTIFGGVGTNDSFGIQQLGSASAAKIANNQVFTNPGATGNKVCMNFTPAPSVNLEVKGNNLFQCTILAKTPLFNSTLCAGNPGPLRNGLCLLDLAPVNVQNFSHPVVFLPPTNPFTFYFLGTNTNCRSVFGGIDPAYPAINVLYQNDLFGTIRTPNVAPAPVPAGSFGYSIGAFEYNGVCL
;
A
#
# COMPACT_ATOMS: atom_id res chain seq x y z
N MET A 1 -76.45 6.07 -42.46
CA MET A 1 -76.61 6.19 -43.93
C MET A 1 -77.80 7.10 -44.18
N LYS A 2 -77.58 8.28 -44.78
CA LYS A 2 -78.56 9.22 -45.41
C LYS A 2 -79.69 9.77 -44.49
N THR A 3 -80.13 11.02 -44.51
CA THR A 3 -79.98 12.23 -45.37
C THR A 3 -80.58 13.38 -44.51
N ILE A 4 -80.00 14.59 -44.42
CA ILE A 4 -80.28 15.80 -45.25
C ILE A 4 -81.80 16.11 -45.36
N LEU A 5 -82.41 17.28 -45.10
CA LEU A 5 -82.10 18.72 -45.28
C LEU A 5 -82.90 19.55 -44.21
N PRO A 6 -82.65 20.88 -44.08
CA PRO A 6 -82.98 21.74 -42.93
C PRO A 6 -84.15 22.72 -43.18
N THR A 7 -84.49 23.56 -42.18
CA THR A 7 -84.62 25.04 -42.33
C THR A 7 -85.00 25.76 -41.00
N ASN A 8 -84.34 26.90 -40.76
CA ASN A 8 -84.84 28.15 -40.16
C ASN A 8 -85.45 28.18 -38.74
N GLY A 9 -84.61 28.36 -37.71
CA GLY A 9 -85.00 28.65 -36.31
C GLY A 9 -84.53 30.00 -35.74
N LYS A 10 -83.98 30.91 -36.54
CA LYS A 10 -83.33 32.15 -36.04
C LYS A 10 -84.26 33.36 -35.82
N ILE A 11 -85.49 33.35 -36.33
CA ILE A 11 -86.40 34.51 -36.24
C ILE A 11 -87.39 34.39 -35.06
N SER A 12 -87.70 33.16 -34.61
CA SER A 12 -88.66 32.94 -33.51
C SER A 12 -88.08 33.21 -32.11
N ARG A 13 -86.76 33.09 -31.91
CA ARG A 13 -86.14 33.33 -30.58
C ARG A 13 -85.94 34.81 -30.28
N ILE A 14 -85.82 35.64 -31.31
CA ILE A 14 -85.67 37.10 -31.17
C ILE A 14 -87.00 37.75 -30.75
N PHE A 15 -88.14 37.21 -31.21
CA PHE A 15 -89.46 37.73 -30.84
C PHE A 15 -89.88 37.38 -29.40
N PHE A 16 -89.47 36.21 -28.89
CA PHE A 16 -89.74 35.82 -27.50
C PHE A 16 -88.80 36.51 -26.48
N SER A 17 -87.58 36.89 -26.88
CA SER A 17 -86.71 37.72 -26.04
C SER A 17 -87.20 39.17 -25.90
N ALA A 18 -87.84 39.74 -26.92
CA ALA A 18 -88.35 41.12 -26.85
C ALA A 18 -89.56 41.27 -25.90
N ILE A 19 -90.37 40.21 -25.76
CA ILE A 19 -91.55 40.22 -24.88
C ILE A 19 -91.18 39.85 -23.43
N PHE A 20 -90.11 39.08 -23.21
CA PHE A 20 -89.60 38.73 -21.87
C PHE A 20 -88.73 39.83 -21.22
N LEU A 21 -88.25 40.82 -22.01
CA LEU A 21 -87.49 41.98 -21.52
C LEU A 21 -88.36 43.17 -21.06
N LEU A 22 -89.68 43.09 -21.19
CA LEU A 22 -90.61 44.15 -20.78
C LEU A 22 -91.17 43.99 -19.35
N THR A 23 -90.82 42.91 -18.62
CA THR A 23 -91.41 42.61 -17.29
C THR A 23 -90.41 42.56 -16.12
N PHE A 24 -89.13 42.86 -16.32
CA PHE A 24 -88.13 42.97 -15.24
C PHE A 24 -87.26 44.23 -15.38
N GLN A 25 -87.88 45.40 -15.20
CA GLN A 25 -87.18 46.66 -14.97
C GLN A 25 -86.69 46.73 -13.52
N SER A 26 -85.53 46.13 -13.18
CA SER A 26 -84.80 46.47 -11.95
C SER A 26 -83.52 45.66 -11.68
N CYS A 27 -82.59 45.51 -12.64
CA CYS A 27 -81.22 45.13 -12.24
C CYS A 27 -80.05 45.43 -13.20
N ILE A 28 -80.23 46.12 -14.34
CA ILE A 28 -79.09 46.72 -15.06
C ILE A 28 -79.51 48.10 -15.56
N ALA A 29 -79.00 49.14 -14.90
CA ALA A 29 -79.18 50.51 -15.33
C ALA A 29 -78.45 50.71 -16.68
N LYS A 30 -79.19 51.17 -17.69
CA LYS A 30 -78.62 51.61 -18.97
C LYS A 30 -77.70 52.81 -18.70
N PRO A 31 -76.43 52.81 -19.13
CA PRO A 31 -75.61 54.01 -19.09
C PRO A 31 -76.29 55.09 -19.93
N SER A 32 -76.60 56.21 -19.31
CA SER A 32 -77.24 57.35 -19.97
C SER A 32 -76.17 58.12 -20.74
N GLY A 33 -76.19 57.99 -22.07
CA GLY A 33 -75.32 58.73 -22.99
C GLY A 33 -74.14 57.89 -23.48
N GLU A 34 -73.68 58.23 -24.69
CA GLU A 34 -72.48 57.71 -25.38
C GLU A 34 -72.67 56.49 -26.33
N GLY A 35 -72.01 56.60 -27.50
CA GLY A 35 -72.40 55.97 -28.77
C GLY A 35 -71.94 54.53 -29.00
N LEU A 36 -72.29 54.01 -30.19
CA LEU A 36 -72.07 52.62 -30.67
C LEU A 36 -70.62 52.10 -30.52
N LEU A 37 -69.62 52.99 -30.41
CA LEU A 37 -68.21 52.62 -30.26
C LEU A 37 -67.87 52.20 -28.82
N ASP A 38 -68.50 52.79 -27.80
CA ASP A 38 -68.22 52.46 -26.39
C ASP A 38 -68.82 51.12 -25.98
N THR A 39 -69.98 50.75 -26.55
CA THR A 39 -70.56 49.41 -26.35
C THR A 39 -69.67 48.31 -26.94
N TYR A 40 -68.94 48.59 -28.02
CA TYR A 40 -67.98 47.67 -28.63
C TYR A 40 -66.68 47.55 -27.81
N ILE A 41 -66.24 48.62 -27.14
CA ILE A 41 -65.08 48.60 -26.22
C ILE A 41 -65.44 47.83 -24.94
N PHE A 42 -66.60 48.07 -24.34
CA PHE A 42 -67.06 47.34 -23.15
C PHE A 42 -67.38 45.87 -23.43
N SER A 43 -67.95 45.53 -24.60
CA SER A 43 -68.16 44.14 -24.98
C SER A 43 -66.84 43.42 -25.20
N ASN A 44 -65.86 44.06 -25.86
CA ASN A 44 -64.51 43.52 -26.00
C ASN A 44 -63.85 43.31 -24.63
N PHE A 45 -63.95 44.28 -23.71
CA PHE A 45 -63.42 44.16 -22.34
C PHE A 45 -64.04 42.99 -21.58
N PHE A 46 -65.36 42.79 -21.65
CA PHE A 46 -66.03 41.64 -21.01
C PHE A 46 -65.66 40.31 -21.68
N SER A 47 -65.57 40.26 -23.01
CA SER A 47 -65.16 39.04 -23.71
C SER A 47 -63.70 38.67 -23.52
N ILE A 48 -62.79 39.64 -23.32
CA ILE A 48 -61.37 39.42 -23.01
C ILE A 48 -61.17 39.13 -21.50
N SER A 49 -62.04 39.67 -20.63
CA SER A 49 -62.02 39.46 -19.18
C SER A 49 -62.45 38.04 -18.77
N LEU A 50 -63.31 37.39 -19.57
CA LEU A 50 -63.87 36.06 -19.30
C LEU A 50 -63.24 34.94 -20.15
N THR A 51 -62.15 35.18 -20.90
CA THR A 51 -61.50 34.10 -21.65
C THR A 51 -60.90 33.05 -20.70
N PRO A 52 -61.28 31.76 -20.84
CA PRO A 52 -60.66 30.68 -20.11
C PRO A 52 -59.14 30.64 -20.32
N LEU A 53 -58.39 30.27 -19.27
CA LEU A 53 -56.94 30.16 -19.31
C LEU A 53 -56.53 28.68 -19.33
N PRO A 54 -55.51 28.28 -20.11
CA PRO A 54 -54.93 26.95 -19.99
C PRO A 54 -54.22 26.82 -18.63
N LEU A 55 -54.39 25.69 -17.96
CA LEU A 55 -53.57 25.32 -16.82
C LEU A 55 -52.30 24.65 -17.35
N ASN A 56 -51.19 25.39 -17.30
CA ASN A 56 -49.90 24.90 -17.72
C ASN A 56 -49.25 24.05 -16.63
N VAL A 57 -48.33 23.18 -17.01
CA VAL A 57 -47.54 22.36 -16.09
C VAL A 57 -46.08 22.45 -16.54
N ASN A 58 -45.21 22.96 -15.68
CA ASN A 58 -43.77 22.96 -15.90
C ASN A 58 -43.16 21.76 -15.18
N VAL A 59 -42.51 20.85 -15.92
CA VAL A 59 -41.88 19.65 -15.37
C VAL A 59 -40.37 19.72 -15.50
N SER A 60 -39.69 19.48 -14.38
CA SER A 60 -38.23 19.41 -14.28
C SER A 60 -37.76 18.08 -13.66
N GLY A 61 -36.54 17.65 -13.99
CA GLY A 61 -35.91 16.43 -13.46
C GLY A 61 -36.48 15.09 -13.97
N MET A 62 -37.45 15.12 -14.89
CA MET A 62 -38.02 13.96 -15.56
C MET A 62 -37.02 13.34 -16.55
N SER A 63 -36.83 12.03 -16.47
CA SER A 63 -36.00 11.24 -17.39
C SER A 63 -36.48 9.79 -17.41
N GLY A 64 -37.13 9.39 -18.52
CA GLY A 64 -37.71 8.05 -18.70
C GLY A 64 -39.04 7.84 -17.96
N GLY A 65 -39.81 6.84 -18.41
CA GLY A 65 -41.14 6.51 -17.84
C GLY A 65 -42.28 7.44 -18.27
N LEU A 66 -43.45 7.23 -17.67
CA LEU A 66 -44.66 8.02 -17.90
C LEU A 66 -45.21 8.54 -16.57
N LEU A 67 -45.21 9.85 -16.39
CA LEU A 67 -45.92 10.56 -15.33
C LEU A 67 -47.34 10.89 -15.82
N VAL A 68 -48.36 10.58 -15.02
CA VAL A 68 -49.75 10.95 -15.30
C VAL A 68 -50.25 11.88 -14.21
N LEU A 69 -50.61 13.11 -14.60
CA LEU A 69 -51.28 14.08 -13.73
C LEU A 69 -52.77 14.07 -13.99
N GLN A 70 -53.56 14.41 -12.98
CA GLN A 70 -55.00 14.55 -13.08
C GLN A 70 -55.44 15.89 -12.47
N ASP A 71 -56.26 16.66 -13.21
CA ASP A 71 -56.87 17.89 -12.73
C ASP A 71 -58.19 17.63 -11.96
N GLN A 72 -58.77 18.70 -11.42
CA GLN A 72 -60.03 18.66 -10.67
C GLN A 72 -61.26 18.22 -11.48
N ASN A 73 -61.18 18.22 -12.81
CA ASN A 73 -62.25 17.79 -13.73
C ASN A 73 -62.03 16.36 -14.24
N SER A 74 -61.12 15.61 -13.61
CA SER A 74 -60.71 14.27 -14.04
C SER A 74 -60.02 14.21 -15.41
N GLN A 75 -59.54 15.34 -15.93
CA GLN A 75 -58.71 15.39 -17.11
C GLN A 75 -57.30 14.91 -16.78
N THR A 76 -56.75 14.03 -17.62
CA THR A 76 -55.39 13.52 -17.45
C THR A 76 -54.39 14.18 -18.38
N LEU A 77 -53.16 14.34 -17.91
CA LEU A 77 -52.02 14.85 -18.66
C LEU A 77 -50.84 13.88 -18.56
N ASN A 78 -50.45 13.34 -19.71
CA ASN A 78 -49.37 12.35 -19.84
C ASN A 78 -48.05 13.06 -20.15
N ILE A 79 -47.01 12.82 -19.35
CA ILE A 79 -45.73 13.52 -19.41
C ILE A 79 -44.58 12.49 -19.44
N THR A 80 -43.70 12.62 -20.43
CA THR A 80 -42.56 11.69 -20.64
C THR A 80 -41.19 12.40 -20.66
N SER A 81 -41.16 13.73 -20.58
CA SER A 81 -39.93 14.53 -20.64
C SER A 81 -40.08 15.83 -19.85
N ASN A 82 -38.97 16.54 -19.62
CA ASN A 82 -39.00 17.90 -19.10
C ASN A 82 -39.66 18.87 -20.09
N GLY A 83 -40.24 19.96 -19.57
CA GLY A 83 -40.80 21.03 -20.37
C GLY A 83 -42.12 21.56 -19.85
N ASN A 84 -42.72 22.44 -20.65
CA ASN A 84 -44.03 23.02 -20.38
C ASN A 84 -45.11 22.24 -21.13
N PHE A 85 -46.12 21.80 -20.38
CA PHE A 85 -47.29 21.08 -20.86
C PHE A 85 -48.55 21.87 -20.47
N SER A 86 -49.72 21.50 -21.00
CA SER A 86 -50.98 22.11 -20.60
C SER A 86 -52.10 21.08 -20.63
N PHE A 87 -53.03 21.21 -19.68
CA PHE A 87 -54.30 20.50 -19.71
C PHE A 87 -55.11 20.99 -20.92
N ARG A 88 -55.76 20.05 -21.65
CA ARG A 88 -56.38 20.35 -22.95
C ARG A 88 -57.55 21.31 -22.83
N ASP A 89 -58.33 21.21 -21.75
CA ASP A 89 -59.55 21.99 -21.60
C ASP A 89 -59.25 23.20 -20.69
N PRO A 90 -59.38 24.44 -21.19
CA PRO A 90 -59.01 25.62 -20.41
C PRO A 90 -60.02 25.86 -19.29
N ILE A 91 -59.54 26.31 -18.14
CA ILE A 91 -60.34 26.55 -16.94
C ILE A 91 -60.74 28.03 -16.92
N GLN A 92 -61.96 28.31 -16.44
CA GLN A 92 -62.43 29.68 -16.30
C GLN A 92 -61.48 30.49 -15.40
N ARG A 93 -61.10 31.68 -15.85
CA ARG A 93 -60.22 32.59 -15.11
C ARG A 93 -60.75 32.84 -13.69
N TYR A 94 -59.84 32.90 -12.72
CA TYR A 94 -60.10 33.04 -11.27
C TYR A 94 -60.80 31.85 -10.60
N SER A 95 -60.93 30.71 -11.28
CA SER A 95 -61.40 29.47 -10.64
C SER A 95 -60.28 28.76 -9.88
N PHE A 96 -60.66 27.91 -8.93
CA PHE A 96 -59.73 27.00 -8.27
C PHE A 96 -59.27 25.90 -9.23
N TYR A 97 -57.99 25.56 -9.16
CA TYR A 97 -57.44 24.35 -9.75
C TYR A 97 -56.95 23.42 -8.63
N ASP A 98 -56.98 22.11 -8.90
CA ASP A 98 -56.38 21.08 -8.05
C ASP A 98 -55.79 20.02 -8.98
N VAL A 99 -54.51 19.68 -8.78
CA VAL A 99 -53.76 18.75 -9.59
C VAL A 99 -53.11 17.72 -8.68
N SER A 100 -53.32 16.45 -9.03
CA SER A 100 -52.75 15.30 -8.34
C SER A 100 -51.91 14.45 -9.29
N ILE A 101 -50.99 13.66 -8.73
CA ILE A 101 -50.25 12.64 -9.48
C ILE A 101 -51.09 11.37 -9.45
N LEU A 102 -51.60 10.95 -10.60
CA LEU A 102 -52.35 9.71 -10.76
C LEU A 102 -51.40 8.51 -10.88
N ASN A 103 -50.31 8.66 -11.63
CA ASN A 103 -49.28 7.63 -11.79
C ASN A 103 -47.88 8.24 -11.69
N GLN A 104 -47.05 7.73 -10.78
CA GLN A 104 -45.61 7.99 -10.77
C GLN A 104 -44.94 7.29 -11.96
N PRO A 105 -43.86 7.87 -12.51
CA PRO A 105 -43.11 7.24 -13.59
C PRO A 105 -42.45 5.93 -13.16
N ILE A 106 -42.76 4.85 -13.88
CA ILE A 106 -42.02 3.59 -13.80
C ILE A 106 -40.83 3.71 -14.75
N ALA A 107 -39.64 3.93 -14.20
CA ALA A 107 -38.40 4.13 -14.93
C ALA A 107 -37.22 3.44 -14.22
N SER A 108 -36.11 3.32 -14.94
CA SER A 108 -34.87 2.69 -14.47
C SER A 108 -33.75 3.66 -14.90
N PRO A 109 -33.21 4.53 -14.00
CA PRO A 109 -33.45 4.66 -12.54
C PRO A 109 -34.88 5.02 -12.12
N GLU A 110 -35.32 4.55 -10.96
CA GLU A 110 -36.63 4.89 -10.38
C GLU A 110 -36.71 6.39 -10.07
N LYS A 111 -37.84 7.00 -10.46
CA LYS A 111 -38.10 8.44 -10.29
C LYS A 111 -39.31 8.66 -9.39
N ILE A 112 -39.23 9.70 -8.57
CA ILE A 112 -40.36 10.20 -7.78
C ILE A 112 -40.57 11.66 -8.14
N CYS A 113 -41.77 11.99 -8.57
CA CYS A 113 -42.22 13.33 -8.86
C CYS A 113 -43.08 13.87 -7.73
N SER A 114 -42.94 15.14 -7.41
CA SER A 114 -43.82 15.88 -6.49
C SER A 114 -44.30 17.17 -7.15
N ILE A 115 -45.50 17.59 -6.78
CA ILE A 115 -46.08 18.85 -7.23
C ILE A 115 -45.84 19.89 -6.13
N THR A 116 -45.22 21.03 -6.46
CA THR A 116 -44.88 22.07 -5.46
C THR A 116 -46.09 22.94 -5.12
N ASN A 117 -46.99 23.16 -6.09
CA ASN A 117 -48.21 23.97 -5.95
C ASN A 117 -49.45 23.23 -6.48
N PRO A 118 -49.87 22.11 -5.84
CA PRO A 118 -50.91 21.22 -6.36
C PRO A 118 -52.27 21.89 -6.50
N SER A 119 -52.58 22.90 -5.70
CA SER A 119 -53.84 23.64 -5.78
C SER A 119 -53.61 25.16 -5.69
N GLY A 120 -54.58 25.93 -6.20
CA GLY A 120 -54.50 27.38 -6.21
C GLY A 120 -55.61 28.04 -7.02
N ILE A 121 -55.47 29.35 -7.29
CA ILE A 121 -56.41 30.12 -8.12
C ILE A 121 -55.73 30.49 -9.45
N LEU A 122 -56.40 30.21 -10.56
CA LEU A 122 -55.86 30.46 -11.90
C LEU A 122 -55.97 31.94 -12.28
N THR A 123 -54.85 32.65 -12.45
CA THR A 123 -54.84 34.07 -12.82
C THR A 123 -54.03 34.31 -14.10
N PRO A 124 -54.23 35.44 -14.81
CA PRO A 124 -53.41 35.77 -15.98
C PRO A 124 -51.90 35.87 -15.69
N PHE A 125 -51.54 36.14 -14.43
CA PHE A 125 -50.15 36.24 -13.97
C PHE A 125 -49.59 34.91 -13.42
N PHE A 126 -50.47 33.96 -13.10
CA PHE A 126 -50.11 32.66 -12.54
C PHE A 126 -51.01 31.57 -13.10
N SER A 127 -50.49 30.86 -14.11
CA SER A 127 -51.22 29.85 -14.87
C SER A 127 -50.50 28.52 -15.00
N TYR A 128 -49.63 28.19 -14.04
CA TYR A 128 -48.86 26.95 -14.12
C TYR A 128 -48.75 26.19 -12.79
N VAL A 129 -48.63 24.87 -12.90
CA VAL A 129 -48.25 23.95 -11.83
C VAL A 129 -46.81 23.51 -12.07
N GLU A 130 -45.99 23.50 -11.03
CA GLU A 130 -44.62 23.04 -11.10
C GLU A 130 -44.50 21.64 -10.53
N VAL A 131 -43.90 20.75 -11.32
CA VAL A 131 -43.61 19.37 -10.96
C VAL A 131 -42.11 19.16 -11.00
N VAL A 132 -41.57 18.66 -9.90
CA VAL A 132 -40.16 18.35 -9.76
C VAL A 132 -40.02 16.85 -9.56
N CYS A 133 -39.29 16.21 -10.47
CA CYS A 133 -38.95 14.80 -10.39
C CYS A 133 -37.49 14.62 -9.95
N ALA A 134 -37.25 13.70 -9.04
CA ALA A 134 -35.90 13.33 -8.59
C ALA A 134 -35.70 11.82 -8.71
N THR A 135 -34.44 11.39 -8.87
CA THR A 135 -34.09 9.97 -8.71
C THR A 135 -34.33 9.56 -7.27
N LYS A 136 -35.02 8.45 -7.07
CA LYS A 136 -35.23 7.89 -5.74
C LYS A 136 -33.87 7.50 -5.13
N THR A 137 -33.69 7.79 -3.85
CA THR A 137 -32.46 7.47 -3.12
C THR A 137 -32.72 6.35 -2.11
N TYR A 138 -31.70 5.53 -1.86
CA TYR A 138 -31.75 4.41 -0.94
C TYR A 138 -30.65 4.52 0.13
N PRO A 139 -30.94 4.13 1.39
CA PRO A 139 -29.90 4.06 2.41
C PRO A 139 -28.94 2.91 2.10
N LEU A 140 -27.65 3.18 2.30
CA LEU A 140 -26.60 2.16 2.32
C LEU A 140 -26.25 1.88 3.79
N SER A 141 -26.22 0.60 4.16
CA SER A 141 -25.90 0.18 5.52
C SER A 141 -24.74 -0.81 5.54
N VAL A 142 -24.16 -0.98 6.71
CA VAL A 142 -23.18 -2.03 7.01
C VAL A 142 -23.64 -2.84 8.21
N ASN A 143 -23.45 -4.16 8.16
CA ASN A 143 -23.64 -5.05 9.29
C ASN A 143 -22.27 -5.41 9.86
N VAL A 144 -21.97 -4.96 11.07
CA VAL A 144 -20.67 -5.15 11.71
C VAL A 144 -20.76 -6.28 12.73
N PHE A 145 -19.80 -7.20 12.67
CA PHE A 145 -19.68 -8.36 13.55
C PHE A 145 -18.27 -8.45 14.14
N GLY A 146 -18.16 -8.99 15.36
CA GLY A 146 -16.89 -9.43 15.90
C GLY A 146 -16.06 -8.38 16.64
N ILE A 147 -16.60 -7.20 16.95
CA ILE A 147 -15.93 -6.19 17.79
C ILE A 147 -16.04 -6.59 19.27
N ALA A 148 -14.91 -6.83 19.93
CA ALA A 148 -14.87 -7.15 21.36
C ALA A 148 -15.33 -5.98 22.21
N SER A 149 -16.11 -6.25 23.27
CA SER A 149 -16.58 -5.22 24.20
C SER A 149 -15.46 -4.55 25.01
N SER A 150 -14.29 -5.18 25.09
CA SER A 150 -13.08 -4.66 25.72
C SER A 150 -12.20 -3.83 24.77
N SER A 151 -12.57 -3.70 23.49
CA SER A 151 -11.75 -2.99 22.51
C SER A 151 -11.73 -1.48 22.74
N SER A 152 -10.55 -0.87 22.59
CA SER A 152 -10.33 0.57 22.48
C SER A 152 -10.31 0.99 21.00
N GLY A 153 -10.63 2.25 20.72
CA GLY A 153 -10.68 2.78 19.36
C GLY A 153 -12.04 2.55 18.67
N ARG A 154 -12.07 2.67 17.34
CA ARG A 154 -13.29 2.56 16.53
C ARG A 154 -13.01 2.03 15.14
N LEU A 155 -13.97 1.31 14.58
CA LEU A 155 -14.02 0.97 13.16
C LEU A 155 -14.49 2.21 12.39
N GLN A 156 -13.71 2.62 11.39
CA GLN A 156 -14.05 3.73 10.50
C GLN A 156 -14.29 3.21 9.09
N ILE A 157 -15.49 3.40 8.55
CA ILE A 157 -15.84 2.99 7.17
C ILE A 157 -16.29 4.22 6.41
N ARG A 158 -15.76 4.42 5.20
CA ARG A 158 -16.11 5.53 4.33
C ARG A 158 -16.92 5.07 3.13
N SER A 159 -17.99 5.79 2.82
CA SER A 159 -18.73 5.72 1.55
C SER A 159 -18.42 6.97 0.71
N GLY A 160 -17.96 6.76 -0.53
CA GLY A 160 -17.53 7.86 -1.40
C GLY A 160 -16.37 8.68 -0.82
N ASN A 161 -16.42 10.01 -0.94
CA ASN A 161 -15.29 10.88 -0.59
C ASN A 161 -15.31 11.42 0.84
N THR A 162 -16.49 11.59 1.46
CA THR A 162 -16.64 12.34 2.72
C THR A 162 -17.53 11.69 3.77
N ASP A 163 -18.40 10.73 3.41
CA ASP A 163 -19.33 10.14 4.38
C ASP A 163 -18.63 9.01 5.15
N VAL A 164 -18.29 9.27 6.41
CA VAL A 164 -17.56 8.36 7.29
C VAL A 164 -18.45 7.93 8.43
N LEU A 165 -18.54 6.62 8.63
CA LEU A 165 -19.23 5.97 9.71
C LEU A 165 -18.20 5.51 10.75
N ASP A 166 -18.44 5.89 12.00
CA ASP A 166 -17.65 5.48 13.18
C ASP A 166 -18.45 4.45 14.00
N VAL A 167 -17.88 3.26 14.20
CA VAL A 167 -18.54 2.12 14.86
C VAL A 167 -17.69 1.58 16.00
N THR A 168 -18.29 1.32 17.16
CA THR A 168 -17.60 0.81 18.36
C THR A 168 -18.16 -0.51 18.88
N SER A 169 -19.23 -1.05 18.26
CA SER A 169 -19.86 -2.31 18.65
C SER A 169 -20.48 -3.01 17.46
N ASP A 170 -20.85 -4.27 17.63
CA ASP A 170 -21.59 -5.03 16.62
C ASP A 170 -22.98 -4.43 16.39
N GLY A 171 -23.48 -4.54 15.16
CA GLY A 171 -24.81 -4.04 14.78
C GLY A 171 -24.93 -3.59 13.33
N THR A 172 -26.12 -3.14 12.97
CA THR A 172 -26.40 -2.54 11.65
C THR A 172 -26.35 -1.03 11.75
N TYR A 173 -25.54 -0.41 10.89
CA TYR A 173 -25.31 1.03 10.87
C TYR A 173 -25.55 1.57 9.46
N SER A 174 -26.19 2.73 9.34
CA SER A 174 -26.50 3.33 8.04
C SER A 174 -25.68 4.60 7.82
N PHE A 175 -25.21 4.77 6.58
CA PHE A 175 -24.58 6.02 6.15
C PHE A 175 -25.58 7.17 6.14
N SER A 176 -25.06 8.39 6.35
CA SER A 176 -25.90 9.58 6.39
C SER A 176 -26.38 9.99 4.99
N ALA A 177 -25.50 9.84 3.99
CA ALA A 177 -25.83 10.07 2.60
C ALA A 177 -26.56 8.86 2.01
N GLN A 178 -27.72 9.13 1.41
CA GLN A 178 -28.42 8.15 0.60
C GLN A 178 -27.89 8.17 -0.84
N ILE A 179 -27.92 7.02 -1.49
CA ILE A 179 -27.37 6.83 -2.83
C ILE A 179 -28.52 6.71 -3.83
N PRO A 180 -28.52 7.47 -4.94
CA PRO A 180 -29.58 7.38 -5.94
C PRO A 180 -29.66 5.98 -6.58
N ASP A 181 -30.87 5.58 -6.97
CA ASP A 181 -31.11 4.34 -7.69
C ASP A 181 -30.20 4.22 -8.92
N GLN A 182 -29.67 3.02 -9.12
CA GLN A 182 -28.66 2.62 -10.10
C GLN A 182 -27.32 3.34 -10.04
N SER A 183 -27.08 4.16 -9.02
CA SER A 183 -25.75 4.73 -8.80
C SER A 183 -24.83 3.70 -8.17
N ALA A 184 -23.55 3.76 -8.52
CA ALA A 184 -22.53 2.93 -7.92
C ALA A 184 -22.23 3.41 -6.49
N TYR A 185 -21.96 2.45 -5.60
CA TYR A 185 -21.39 2.71 -4.28
C TYR A 185 -20.03 2.03 -4.16
N SER A 186 -19.17 2.60 -3.31
CA SER A 186 -17.89 2.00 -2.93
C SER A 186 -17.57 2.36 -1.49
N LEU A 187 -17.20 1.35 -0.72
CA LEU A 187 -16.87 1.40 0.69
C LEU A 187 -15.38 1.13 0.90
N GLN A 188 -14.81 1.83 1.87
CA GLN A 188 -13.43 1.66 2.28
C GLN A 188 -13.33 1.66 3.81
N ILE A 189 -12.64 0.66 4.37
CA ILE A 189 -12.25 0.70 5.78
C ILE A 189 -11.04 1.62 5.92
N LEU A 190 -11.16 2.65 6.75
CA LEU A 190 -10.09 3.61 7.04
C LEU A 190 -9.28 3.23 8.28
N GLY A 191 -9.91 2.55 9.24
CA GLY A 191 -9.29 2.11 10.48
C GLY A 191 -10.12 1.05 11.18
N SER A 192 -9.46 0.21 11.99
CA SER A 192 -10.10 -0.82 12.81
C SER A 192 -9.88 -0.50 14.31
N PRO A 193 -10.74 -1.01 15.21
CA PRO A 193 -10.48 -0.97 16.65
C PRO A 193 -9.14 -1.64 17.00
N GLU A 194 -8.59 -1.32 18.16
CA GLU A 194 -7.33 -1.92 18.61
C GLU A 194 -7.44 -3.45 18.70
N ASN A 195 -6.37 -4.12 18.26
CA ASN A 195 -6.26 -5.58 18.17
C ASN A 195 -7.33 -6.27 17.29
N HIS A 196 -8.05 -5.52 16.45
CA HIS A 196 -8.97 -6.06 15.46
C HIS A 196 -8.45 -5.86 14.04
N THR A 197 -8.71 -6.83 13.18
CA THR A 197 -8.57 -6.70 11.73
C THR A 197 -9.96 -6.80 11.10
N CYS A 198 -10.53 -5.65 10.74
CA CYS A 198 -11.84 -5.62 10.08
C CYS A 198 -11.71 -5.73 8.56
N GLN A 199 -12.56 -6.55 7.95
CA GLN A 199 -12.57 -6.81 6.51
C GLN A 199 -14.02 -6.93 6.01
N PHE A 200 -14.25 -6.59 4.74
CA PHE A 200 -15.51 -6.91 4.07
C PHE A 200 -15.58 -8.42 3.78
N GLU A 201 -16.74 -9.04 3.95
CA GLU A 201 -16.94 -10.45 3.60
C GLU A 201 -17.12 -10.65 2.10
N THR A 202 -16.61 -11.76 1.55
CA THR A 202 -17.00 -12.23 0.20
C THR A 202 -18.28 -13.06 0.34
N VAL A 203 -19.37 -12.92 -0.44
CA VAL A 203 -19.64 -12.37 -1.78
C VAL A 203 -20.10 -10.90 -1.80
N ALA A 204 -20.25 -10.25 -0.65
CA ALA A 204 -20.68 -8.84 -0.58
C ALA A 204 -19.50 -7.91 -0.89
N SER A 205 -19.30 -7.58 -2.16
CA SER A 205 -18.24 -6.65 -2.56
C SER A 205 -18.42 -5.30 -1.88
N SER A 206 -17.29 -4.70 -1.45
CA SER A 206 -17.25 -3.33 -0.91
C SER A 206 -17.72 -2.28 -1.93
N SER A 207 -17.97 -2.67 -3.17
CA SER A 207 -18.60 -1.86 -4.22
C SER A 207 -19.77 -2.58 -4.86
N GLY A 208 -20.67 -1.82 -5.46
CA GLY A 208 -21.84 -2.36 -6.15
C GLY A 208 -22.73 -1.26 -6.72
N THR A 209 -23.93 -1.64 -7.13
CA THR A 209 -24.94 -0.72 -7.65
C THR A 209 -26.16 -0.75 -6.74
N MET A 210 -26.69 0.43 -6.38
CA MET A 210 -27.93 0.51 -5.62
C MET A 210 -29.11 0.17 -6.51
N VAL A 211 -29.70 -1.02 -6.36
CA VAL A 211 -30.86 -1.46 -7.15
C VAL A 211 -32.11 -1.71 -6.30
N SER A 212 -31.99 -1.59 -4.98
CA SER A 212 -33.08 -1.79 -4.02
C SER A 212 -32.79 -1.04 -2.71
N PRO A 213 -33.83 -0.73 -1.91
CA PRO A 213 -33.64 -0.28 -0.53
C PRO A 213 -32.95 -1.37 0.30
N GLY A 214 -32.11 -0.94 1.25
CA GLY A 214 -31.63 -1.82 2.33
C GLY A 214 -30.44 -2.72 1.98
N ILE A 215 -29.57 -2.32 1.04
CA ILE A 215 -28.27 -3.00 0.89
C ILE A 215 -27.49 -2.84 2.20
N ALA A 216 -27.19 -3.96 2.85
CA ALA A 216 -26.37 -4.01 4.05
C ALA A 216 -25.11 -4.84 3.79
N VAL A 217 -23.95 -4.17 3.68
CA VAL A 217 -22.66 -4.83 3.43
C VAL A 217 -22.11 -5.39 4.75
N ASN A 218 -21.77 -6.68 4.76
CA ASN A 218 -21.22 -7.29 5.96
C ASN A 218 -19.75 -6.92 6.15
N VAL A 219 -19.41 -6.51 7.38
CA VAL A 219 -18.06 -6.23 7.82
C VAL A 219 -17.74 -7.16 8.99
N ASN A 220 -16.73 -7.99 8.79
CA ASN A 220 -16.28 -8.95 9.76
C ASN A 220 -15.02 -8.43 10.45
N CYS A 221 -15.10 -8.23 11.77
CA CYS A 221 -13.98 -7.84 12.64
C CYS A 221 -13.53 -8.98 13.56
N LEU A 222 -14.07 -10.20 13.40
CA LEU A 222 -13.69 -11.36 14.20
C LEU A 222 -12.17 -11.59 14.13
N SER A 223 -11.51 -11.40 15.27
CA SER A 223 -10.05 -11.38 15.38
C SER A 223 -9.57 -12.17 16.59
N VAL A 224 -8.31 -12.61 16.56
CA VAL A 224 -7.59 -13.00 17.77
C VAL A 224 -7.04 -11.73 18.39
N ILE A 225 -7.59 -11.34 19.53
CA ILE A 225 -7.31 -10.04 20.18
C ILE A 225 -6.14 -10.12 21.15
N VAL A 226 -5.84 -11.31 21.67
CA VAL A 226 -4.68 -11.57 22.54
C VAL A 226 -4.08 -12.93 22.18
N SER A 227 -2.75 -12.98 22.11
CA SER A 227 -1.97 -14.22 22.08
C SER A 227 -0.98 -14.19 23.23
N THR A 228 -0.89 -15.28 23.99
CA THR A 228 0.05 -15.43 25.10
C THR A 228 0.80 -16.75 24.94
N PRO A 229 2.11 -16.74 24.69
CA PRO A 229 2.95 -15.59 24.36
C PRO A 229 2.49 -14.84 23.09
N VAL A 230 2.85 -13.56 22.98
CA VAL A 230 2.45 -12.69 21.84
C VAL A 230 2.93 -13.25 20.50
N ASP A 231 2.22 -12.97 19.40
CA ASP A 231 2.70 -13.37 18.07
C ASP A 231 4.11 -12.80 17.79
N GLN A 232 4.86 -13.54 16.96
CA GLN A 232 6.23 -13.23 16.57
C GLN A 232 7.19 -13.18 17.77
N THR A 233 6.95 -13.98 18.80
CA THR A 233 7.78 -14.01 20.01
C THR A 233 8.57 -15.31 20.14
N VAL A 234 9.18 -15.49 21.30
CA VAL A 234 9.98 -16.64 21.68
C VAL A 234 9.17 -17.56 22.60
N LEU A 235 9.13 -18.85 22.26
CA LEU A 235 8.60 -19.92 23.10
C LEU A 235 9.74 -20.68 23.76
N LYS A 236 9.56 -21.07 25.02
CA LYS A 236 10.34 -22.15 25.63
C LYS A 236 9.79 -23.51 25.15
N PRO A 237 10.58 -24.59 25.22
CA PRO A 237 10.20 -25.89 24.65
C PRO A 237 8.86 -26.46 25.15
N ALA A 238 8.37 -26.07 26.33
CA ALA A 238 7.12 -26.55 26.91
C ALA A 238 6.03 -25.46 27.03
N ASP A 239 6.23 -24.27 26.45
CA ASP A 239 5.24 -23.20 26.53
C ASP A 239 3.96 -23.57 25.77
N ASN A 240 2.81 -23.13 26.25
CA ASN A 240 1.57 -23.17 25.49
C ASN A 240 1.36 -21.84 24.76
N ILE A 241 0.63 -21.87 23.65
CA ILE A 241 0.13 -20.66 22.98
C ILE A 241 -1.37 -20.55 23.31
N ASP A 242 -1.71 -19.55 24.11
CA ASP A 242 -3.07 -19.24 24.50
C ASP A 242 -3.61 -18.07 23.68
N LEU A 243 -4.64 -18.33 22.90
CA LEU A 243 -5.31 -17.34 22.06
C LEU A 243 -6.63 -16.94 22.71
N THR A 244 -6.89 -15.63 22.76
CA THR A 244 -8.20 -15.07 23.12
C THR A 244 -8.80 -14.39 21.90
N PHE A 245 -10.00 -14.80 21.54
CA PHE A 245 -10.76 -14.35 20.38
C PHE A 245 -11.68 -13.18 20.78
N SER A 246 -12.03 -12.32 19.81
CA SER A 246 -12.90 -11.17 20.06
C SER A 246 -14.34 -11.54 20.43
N LYS A 247 -14.74 -12.77 20.12
CA LYS A 247 -16.04 -13.40 20.41
C LYS A 247 -15.83 -14.87 20.76
N GLU A 248 -16.94 -15.54 21.08
CA GLU A 248 -16.98 -16.99 21.21
C GLU A 248 -16.40 -17.67 19.95
N VAL A 249 -15.71 -18.79 20.14
CA VAL A 249 -14.99 -19.47 19.07
C VAL A 249 -15.23 -20.98 19.13
N ALA A 250 -15.49 -21.57 17.97
CA ALA A 250 -15.64 -23.00 17.77
C ALA A 250 -14.99 -23.45 16.44
N GLY A 251 -14.87 -24.76 16.23
CA GLY A 251 -14.47 -25.35 14.93
C GLY A 251 -13.01 -25.20 14.52
N CYS A 252 -12.16 -24.57 15.34
CA CYS A 252 -10.74 -24.41 15.08
C CYS A 252 -10.02 -25.77 14.94
N ASN A 253 -9.21 -25.91 13.90
CA ASN A 253 -8.36 -27.07 13.64
C ASN A 253 -6.92 -26.63 13.36
N LEU A 254 -5.96 -27.44 13.80
CA LEU A 254 -4.56 -27.28 13.41
C LEU A 254 -4.35 -27.79 11.99
N GLU A 255 -3.74 -26.98 11.14
CA GLU A 255 -3.42 -27.34 9.77
C GLU A 255 -1.95 -27.73 9.66
N GLY A 256 -1.68 -29.00 9.31
CA GLY A 256 -0.32 -29.55 9.20
C GLY A 256 0.35 -29.37 7.84
N THR A 257 -0.27 -28.69 6.88
CA THR A 257 0.26 -28.58 5.51
C THR A 257 1.43 -27.60 5.45
N ASP A 258 2.60 -28.10 5.06
CA ASP A 258 3.74 -27.27 4.59
C ASP A 258 3.40 -26.69 3.20
N VAL A 259 3.06 -25.40 3.12
CA VAL A 259 2.77 -24.73 1.83
C VAL A 259 3.29 -23.28 1.85
N PRO A 260 4.01 -22.78 0.83
CA PRO A 260 5.01 -23.39 -0.06
C PRO A 260 6.42 -22.73 0.06
N THR A 261 7.36 -23.30 -0.69
CA THR A 261 8.78 -22.95 -0.92
C THR A 261 9.06 -21.48 -1.31
N GLY A 262 8.94 -20.57 -0.35
CA GLY A 262 9.22 -19.14 -0.59
C GLY A 262 9.53 -18.30 0.64
N ASN A 263 9.22 -18.78 1.84
CA ASN A 263 9.63 -18.18 3.10
C ASN A 263 9.98 -19.29 4.08
N LEU A 264 11.10 -19.15 4.79
CA LEU A 264 11.77 -20.12 5.67
C LEU A 264 10.93 -20.55 6.89
N LYS A 265 9.74 -21.10 6.68
CA LYS A 265 8.80 -21.45 7.73
C LYS A 265 8.44 -22.93 7.60
N PHE A 266 8.83 -23.73 8.59
CA PHE A 266 8.50 -25.16 8.67
C PHE A 266 7.29 -25.38 9.60
N SER A 267 6.38 -26.28 9.20
CA SER A 267 5.23 -26.74 10.00
C SER A 267 5.67 -27.57 11.22
N HIS A 268 4.80 -27.63 12.25
CA HIS A 268 5.04 -28.34 13.51
C HIS A 268 4.53 -29.80 13.46
N PRO A 269 5.26 -30.80 14.02
CA PRO A 269 4.87 -32.21 13.89
C PRO A 269 3.90 -32.77 14.95
N ALA A 270 3.68 -32.12 16.09
CA ALA A 270 2.69 -32.59 17.09
C ALA A 270 2.14 -31.43 17.92
N SER A 271 0.88 -31.06 17.79
CA SER A 271 0.26 -30.08 18.68
C SER A 271 -1.17 -30.47 18.98
N ASN A 272 -1.58 -30.29 20.23
CA ASN A 272 -2.97 -30.45 20.64
C ASN A 272 -3.60 -29.06 20.72
N LEU A 273 -4.77 -28.91 20.10
CA LEU A 273 -5.62 -27.73 20.21
C LEU A 273 -6.80 -28.06 21.12
N GLY A 274 -7.10 -27.19 22.07
CA GLY A 274 -8.24 -27.33 22.96
C GLY A 274 -8.88 -25.99 23.31
N PHE A 275 -10.19 -25.98 23.50
CA PHE A 275 -10.92 -24.79 23.97
C PHE A 275 -10.84 -24.74 25.50
N THR A 276 -10.22 -23.69 26.05
CA THR A 276 -10.04 -23.51 27.50
C THR A 276 -11.09 -22.59 28.11
N ALA A 277 -11.75 -21.79 27.29
CA ALA A 277 -12.95 -21.02 27.59
C ALA A 277 -13.75 -20.81 26.28
N ILE A 278 -14.93 -20.22 26.38
CA ILE A 278 -15.80 -19.95 25.22
C ILE A 278 -15.11 -19.11 24.12
N ASP A 279 -14.20 -18.21 24.52
CA ASP A 279 -13.45 -17.29 23.67
C ASP A 279 -11.96 -17.63 23.62
N LYS A 280 -11.53 -18.78 24.17
CA LYS A 280 -10.11 -19.12 24.33
C LYS A 280 -9.74 -20.47 23.76
N VAL A 281 -8.67 -20.47 22.98
CA VAL A 281 -8.05 -21.67 22.41
C VAL A 281 -6.62 -21.78 22.91
N ARG A 282 -6.27 -22.95 23.43
CA ARG A 282 -4.90 -23.30 23.79
C ARG A 282 -4.32 -24.24 22.75
N ILE A 283 -3.11 -23.94 22.30
CA ILE A 283 -2.27 -24.83 21.52
C ILE A 283 -1.12 -25.26 22.41
N SER A 284 -0.94 -26.57 22.54
CA SER A 284 0.15 -27.18 23.28
C SER A 284 1.02 -28.00 22.34
N SER A 285 2.31 -28.10 22.64
CA SER A 285 3.30 -28.84 21.86
C SER A 285 3.14 -30.37 21.91
N GLY A 286 2.29 -30.91 22.80
CA GLY A 286 2.19 -32.37 23.03
C GLY A 286 3.51 -33.06 23.37
N GLY A 287 4.54 -32.29 23.74
CA GLY A 287 5.96 -32.66 23.75
C GLY A 287 6.85 -31.42 23.86
N ALA A 288 8.04 -31.43 23.23
CA ALA A 288 8.91 -30.24 23.17
C ALA A 288 8.81 -29.56 21.80
N TRP A 289 8.62 -28.24 21.76
CA TRP A 289 8.72 -27.46 20.53
C TRP A 289 10.11 -27.65 19.89
N ALA A 290 10.15 -27.86 18.57
CA ALA A 290 11.42 -28.01 17.86
C ALA A 290 12.18 -26.68 17.82
N ALA A 291 13.46 -26.71 18.24
CA ALA A 291 14.34 -25.55 18.17
C ALA A 291 14.45 -24.97 16.74
N GLY A 292 14.56 -23.65 16.63
CA GLY A 292 14.79 -22.97 15.37
C GLY A 292 14.07 -21.64 15.24
N LEU A 293 14.56 -20.82 14.32
CA LEU A 293 13.99 -19.51 13.96
C LEU A 293 12.77 -19.70 13.03
N ASN A 294 11.89 -18.71 13.00
CA ASN A 294 10.79 -18.57 12.02
C ASN A 294 9.86 -19.80 11.91
N ARG A 295 9.57 -20.45 13.04
CA ARG A 295 8.54 -21.49 13.13
C ARG A 295 7.16 -20.84 13.11
N TYR A 296 6.13 -21.63 12.82
CA TYR A 296 4.76 -21.14 12.87
C TYR A 296 3.76 -22.24 13.23
N VAL A 297 2.58 -21.80 13.67
CA VAL A 297 1.38 -22.62 13.83
C VAL A 297 0.28 -21.98 12.98
N ARG A 298 -0.45 -22.83 12.26
CA ARG A 298 -1.56 -22.44 11.39
C ARG A 298 -2.85 -23.06 11.91
N ILE A 299 -3.87 -22.22 12.10
CA ILE A 299 -5.20 -22.63 12.55
C ILE A 299 -6.21 -22.27 11.48
N THR A 300 -7.12 -23.19 11.18
CA THR A 300 -8.20 -23.00 10.21
C THR A 300 -9.55 -23.38 10.80
N GLY A 301 -10.63 -23.00 10.13
CA GLY A 301 -11.98 -23.43 10.47
C GLY A 301 -12.57 -22.79 11.73
N CYS A 302 -11.89 -21.82 12.35
CA CYS A 302 -12.41 -21.07 13.48
C CYS A 302 -13.63 -20.22 13.06
N PHE A 303 -14.75 -20.35 13.79
CA PHE A 303 -15.96 -19.55 13.57
C PHE A 303 -16.62 -19.15 14.90
N ASP A 304 -17.38 -18.06 14.89
CA ASP A 304 -18.25 -17.67 15.99
C ASP A 304 -19.59 -18.44 15.90
N PRO A 305 -19.93 -19.29 16.87
CA PRO A 305 -21.13 -20.13 16.80
C PRO A 305 -22.44 -19.33 16.86
N ASN A 306 -22.43 -18.08 17.36
CA ASN A 306 -23.62 -17.26 17.45
C ASN A 306 -24.02 -16.66 16.09
N THR A 307 -23.03 -16.31 15.28
CA THR A 307 -23.24 -15.64 13.98
C THR A 307 -22.96 -16.55 12.79
N GLY A 308 -22.28 -17.68 13.00
CA GLY A 308 -21.78 -18.58 11.95
C GLY A 308 -20.63 -17.99 11.12
N LYS A 309 -20.13 -16.80 11.48
CA LYS A 309 -19.09 -16.11 10.73
C LYS A 309 -17.71 -16.66 11.08
N GLN A 310 -16.85 -16.76 10.07
CA GLN A 310 -15.49 -17.29 10.24
C GLN A 310 -14.53 -16.19 10.69
N PHE A 311 -13.61 -16.52 11.60
CA PHE A 311 -12.51 -15.62 11.94
C PHE A 311 -11.61 -15.41 10.71
N ASN A 312 -11.10 -14.18 10.53
CA ASN A 312 -10.26 -13.80 9.39
C ASN A 312 -10.88 -14.17 8.02
N ASN A 313 -12.21 -14.11 7.89
CA ASN A 313 -12.95 -14.49 6.68
C ASN A 313 -12.64 -15.92 6.18
N GLY A 314 -12.34 -16.85 7.10
CA GLY A 314 -11.99 -18.23 6.77
C GLY A 314 -10.54 -18.41 6.33
N ASN A 315 -9.77 -17.32 6.17
CA ASN A 315 -8.34 -17.42 5.93
C ASN A 315 -7.65 -17.97 7.17
N PRO A 316 -6.57 -18.75 6.98
CA PRO A 316 -5.82 -19.32 8.10
C PRO A 316 -5.27 -18.23 9.03
N LEU A 317 -5.36 -18.50 10.33
CA LEU A 317 -4.68 -17.72 11.37
C LEU A 317 -3.27 -18.29 11.51
N VAL A 318 -2.26 -17.44 11.29
CA VAL A 318 -0.84 -17.85 11.32
C VAL A 318 -0.13 -17.12 12.44
N PHE A 319 0.42 -17.89 13.37
CA PHE A 319 1.22 -17.39 14.48
C PHE A 319 2.65 -17.84 14.31
N THR A 320 3.58 -16.92 14.32
CA THR A 320 5.01 -17.21 14.17
C THR A 320 5.73 -17.13 15.49
N TYR A 321 6.72 -17.99 15.67
CA TYR A 321 7.52 -18.02 16.87
C TYR A 321 8.92 -18.54 16.59
N THR A 322 9.77 -18.37 17.59
CA THR A 322 11.09 -18.99 17.65
C THR A 322 11.20 -19.74 18.96
N VAL A 323 11.89 -20.88 18.96
CA VAL A 323 12.02 -21.68 20.19
C VAL A 323 13.40 -21.46 20.79
N ALA A 324 13.43 -21.06 22.06
CA ALA A 324 14.65 -20.74 22.80
C ALA A 324 14.79 -21.53 24.09
N ASN A 325 16.04 -21.76 24.50
CA ASN A 325 16.33 -22.34 25.81
C ASN A 325 16.23 -21.29 26.92
N GLU A 326 16.50 -20.03 26.59
CA GLU A 326 16.49 -18.93 27.55
C GLU A 326 15.95 -17.64 26.95
N VAL A 327 15.25 -16.85 27.78
CA VAL A 327 14.65 -15.57 27.41
C VAL A 327 15.02 -14.53 28.45
N LYS A 328 15.55 -13.39 28.01
CA LYS A 328 15.88 -12.22 28.84
C LYS A 328 15.03 -11.02 28.41
N TYR A 329 14.70 -10.16 29.36
CA TYR A 329 13.79 -9.03 29.17
C TYR A 329 14.50 -7.72 29.47
N VAL A 330 14.32 -6.74 28.59
CA VAL A 330 14.94 -5.41 28.69
C VAL A 330 13.90 -4.31 28.50
N THR A 331 13.87 -3.35 29.42
CA THR A 331 13.01 -2.16 29.36
C THR A 331 13.82 -0.91 29.70
N THR A 332 13.44 0.28 29.25
CA THR A 332 14.18 1.51 29.55
C THR A 332 14.20 1.90 31.04
N THR A 333 13.25 1.35 31.82
CA THR A 333 13.12 1.58 33.27
C THR A 333 13.51 0.36 34.10
N GLY A 334 14.16 -0.64 33.49
CA GLY A 334 14.57 -1.87 34.15
C GLY A 334 15.68 -1.70 35.18
N ALA A 335 16.03 -2.78 35.87
CA ALA A 335 17.12 -2.80 36.84
C ALA A 335 18.50 -2.74 36.15
N PRO A 336 19.50 -2.05 36.72
CA PRO A 336 20.85 -1.98 36.13
C PRO A 336 21.62 -3.31 36.18
N ALA A 337 21.18 -4.25 37.04
CA ALA A 337 21.76 -5.58 37.20
C ALA A 337 20.69 -6.58 37.67
N GLY A 338 20.93 -7.88 37.48
CA GLY A 338 20.01 -8.96 37.86
C GLY A 338 19.99 -10.12 36.88
N THR A 339 18.97 -10.98 36.97
CA THR A 339 18.76 -12.14 36.08
C THR A 339 18.13 -11.77 34.73
N CYS A 340 17.57 -10.56 34.64
CA CYS A 340 16.81 -10.03 33.49
C CYS A 340 15.62 -10.92 33.11
N ASP A 341 14.87 -11.40 34.09
CA ASP A 341 13.63 -12.15 33.87
C ASP A 341 12.42 -11.19 33.69
N LEU A 342 11.23 -11.76 33.41
CA LEU A 342 10.03 -10.95 33.16
C LEU A 342 9.60 -10.13 34.39
N ALA A 343 9.87 -10.63 35.61
CA ALA A 343 9.51 -9.93 36.84
C ALA A 343 10.49 -8.78 37.15
N THR A 344 11.76 -8.94 36.77
CA THR A 344 12.84 -7.98 36.98
C THR A 344 13.62 -7.74 35.68
N PRO A 345 13.00 -7.06 34.68
CA PRO A 345 13.68 -6.78 33.42
C PRO A 345 14.87 -5.85 33.63
N CYS A 346 15.90 -6.00 32.82
CA CYS A 346 17.12 -5.18 32.90
C CYS A 346 17.00 -3.87 32.10
N SER A 347 17.80 -2.86 32.43
CA SER A 347 17.85 -1.59 31.67
C SER A 347 18.87 -1.56 30.54
N SER A 348 19.80 -2.52 30.49
CA SER A 348 20.86 -2.59 29.49
C SER A 348 20.76 -3.86 28.64
N ILE A 349 20.69 -3.68 27.32
CA ILE A 349 20.71 -4.78 26.34
C ILE A 349 22.03 -5.55 26.46
N ARG A 350 23.16 -4.83 26.55
CA ARG A 350 24.49 -5.46 26.72
C ARG A 350 24.54 -6.30 27.98
N TYR A 351 24.01 -5.79 29.09
CA TYR A 351 23.99 -6.54 30.34
C TYR A 351 23.15 -7.81 30.22
N ALA A 352 21.95 -7.73 29.62
CA ALA A 352 21.08 -8.88 29.41
C ALA A 352 21.71 -9.96 28.51
N ILE A 353 22.44 -9.58 27.45
CA ILE A 353 23.24 -10.53 26.63
C ILE A 353 24.24 -11.31 27.49
N ASN A 354 24.89 -10.64 28.45
CA ASN A 354 25.85 -11.28 29.34
C ASN A 354 25.18 -12.19 30.39
N GLN A 355 23.88 -12.03 30.64
CA GLN A 355 23.11 -12.92 31.51
C GLN A 355 22.62 -14.19 30.82
N CYS A 356 22.77 -14.31 29.49
CA CYS A 356 22.47 -15.55 28.77
C CYS A 356 23.46 -16.65 29.16
N ALA A 357 22.95 -17.72 29.78
CA ALA A 357 23.68 -18.89 30.22
C ALA A 357 23.45 -20.11 29.30
N ALA A 358 22.33 -20.18 28.58
CA ALA A 358 22.01 -21.26 27.64
C ALA A 358 21.65 -20.73 26.25
N VAL A 359 22.14 -21.40 25.20
CA VAL A 359 21.86 -21.05 23.80
C VAL A 359 20.89 -22.07 23.17
N PRO A 360 19.99 -21.65 22.26
CA PRO A 360 19.77 -20.27 21.83
C PRO A 360 19.10 -19.44 22.93
N CYS A 361 19.65 -18.25 23.18
CA CYS A 361 19.12 -17.26 24.11
C CYS A 361 18.51 -16.10 23.32
N PHE A 362 17.42 -15.55 23.82
CA PHE A 362 16.78 -14.39 23.23
C PHE A 362 16.63 -13.25 24.21
N VAL A 363 17.09 -12.07 23.81
CA VAL A 363 16.89 -10.83 24.55
C VAL A 363 15.75 -10.07 23.88
N LEU A 364 14.63 -9.98 24.58
CA LEU A 364 13.43 -9.27 24.18
C LEU A 364 13.54 -7.85 24.71
N VAL A 365 13.39 -6.87 23.82
CA VAL A 365 13.63 -5.46 24.12
C VAL A 365 12.33 -4.68 23.91
N ALA A 366 11.85 -4.06 24.99
CA ALA A 366 10.67 -3.21 24.94
C ALA A 366 10.94 -1.93 24.13
N GLY A 367 9.86 -1.31 23.64
CA GLY A 367 9.88 -0.02 22.96
C GLY A 367 10.47 1.07 23.84
N GLY A 368 11.28 1.95 23.24
CA GLY A 368 12.05 2.94 23.97
C GLY A 368 13.40 3.20 23.32
N THR A 369 14.15 4.17 23.86
CA THR A 369 15.49 4.52 23.38
C THR A 369 16.56 4.04 24.35
N TYR A 370 17.47 3.21 23.88
CA TYR A 370 18.61 2.67 24.60
C TYR A 370 19.88 3.32 24.07
N THR A 371 20.56 4.08 24.91
CA THR A 371 21.72 4.87 24.50
C THR A 371 23.04 4.12 24.70
N VAL A 372 23.92 4.23 23.71
CA VAL A 372 25.34 3.84 23.80
C VAL A 372 26.14 5.14 23.85
N SER A 373 26.56 5.55 25.05
CA SER A 373 27.29 6.81 25.26
C SER A 373 28.80 6.65 25.12
N ASP A 374 29.30 5.42 25.17
CA ASP A 374 30.70 5.09 24.92
C ASP A 374 30.80 3.71 24.27
N ASN A 375 31.06 3.68 22.96
CA ASN A 375 31.19 2.45 22.19
C ASN A 375 32.28 1.52 22.72
N ALA A 376 33.37 2.04 23.28
CA ALA A 376 34.45 1.21 23.83
C ALA A 376 33.96 0.34 25.01
N THR A 377 33.02 0.84 25.80
CA THR A 377 32.59 0.20 27.07
C THR A 377 31.11 -0.15 27.13
N GLN A 378 30.29 0.30 26.19
CA GLN A 378 28.82 0.18 26.25
C GLN A 378 28.17 -0.36 24.98
N ARG A 379 28.89 -0.51 23.86
CA ARG A 379 28.30 -1.07 22.63
C ARG A 379 27.72 -2.46 22.88
N ILE A 380 26.70 -2.81 22.12
CA ILE A 380 26.00 -4.09 22.20
C ILE A 380 26.83 -5.12 21.40
N GLU A 381 27.55 -5.96 22.12
CA GLU A 381 28.38 -7.03 21.55
C GLU A 381 27.60 -8.34 21.58
N LEU A 382 27.25 -8.88 20.41
CA LEU A 382 26.53 -10.15 20.35
C LEU A 382 27.46 -11.33 20.65
N ARG A 383 26.87 -12.34 21.30
CA ARG A 383 27.52 -13.62 21.62
C ARG A 383 26.92 -14.72 20.76
N ASP A 384 27.67 -15.81 20.61
CA ASP A 384 27.21 -16.99 19.88
C ASP A 384 25.85 -17.47 20.42
N GLY A 385 24.88 -17.70 19.52
CA GLY A 385 23.53 -18.12 19.87
C GLY A 385 22.68 -17.14 20.68
N VAL A 386 23.13 -15.88 20.88
CA VAL A 386 22.33 -14.84 21.55
C VAL A 386 21.70 -13.91 20.52
N ASN A 387 20.39 -13.78 20.59
CA ASN A 387 19.56 -13.14 19.59
C ASN A 387 18.82 -11.93 20.18
N LEU A 388 18.53 -10.93 19.35
CA LEU A 388 17.82 -9.71 19.75
C LEU A 388 16.49 -9.57 19.02
N LEU A 389 15.40 -9.41 19.77
CA LEU A 389 14.09 -9.04 19.24
C LEU A 389 13.61 -7.75 19.90
N GLY A 390 13.35 -6.74 19.08
CA GLY A 390 12.68 -5.51 19.52
C GLY A 390 11.16 -5.54 19.29
N ALA A 391 10.57 -4.37 19.51
CA ALA A 391 9.17 -4.04 19.27
C ALA A 391 8.14 -4.51 20.31
N PHE A 392 8.54 -4.75 21.57
CA PHE A 392 7.63 -5.18 22.63
C PHE A 392 7.06 -4.02 23.45
N SER A 393 5.83 -4.17 23.97
CA SER A 393 5.34 -3.31 25.05
C SER A 393 6.17 -3.50 26.33
N ASN A 394 6.07 -2.57 27.30
CA ASN A 394 6.86 -2.63 28.54
C ASN A 394 6.57 -3.86 29.41
N ASP A 395 5.38 -4.43 29.29
CA ASP A 395 4.93 -5.65 29.96
C ASP A 395 5.12 -6.91 29.09
N PHE A 396 5.65 -6.76 27.87
CA PHE A 396 5.86 -7.82 26.87
C PHE A 396 4.58 -8.58 26.45
N SER A 397 3.40 -8.00 26.71
CA SER A 397 2.11 -8.58 26.31
C SER A 397 1.77 -8.31 24.84
N GLN A 398 2.40 -7.30 24.22
CA GLN A 398 2.17 -6.89 22.85
C GLN A 398 3.51 -6.75 22.09
N ARG A 399 3.48 -6.99 20.78
CA ARG A 399 4.62 -6.79 19.88
C ARG A 399 4.15 -6.13 18.58
N ASN A 400 4.57 -4.89 18.35
CA ASN A 400 4.20 -4.12 17.18
C ASN A 400 5.24 -3.02 16.93
N SER A 401 5.91 -3.07 15.78
CA SER A 401 6.99 -2.14 15.43
C SER A 401 6.53 -0.70 15.20
N ASN A 402 5.24 -0.49 14.90
CA ASN A 402 4.66 0.84 14.73
C ASN A 402 4.36 1.50 16.08
N SER A 403 3.93 0.72 17.08
CA SER A 403 3.53 1.23 18.39
C SER A 403 4.68 1.22 19.40
N PHE A 404 5.53 0.19 19.38
CA PHE A 404 6.53 -0.07 20.41
C PHE A 404 7.95 -0.04 19.88
N LYS A 405 8.28 0.98 19.09
CA LYS A 405 9.58 1.10 18.42
C LYS A 405 10.77 1.00 19.40
N THR A 406 11.57 -0.05 19.29
CA THR A 406 12.85 -0.19 20.00
C THR A 406 13.95 0.56 19.24
N THR A 407 14.58 1.54 19.87
CA THR A 407 15.64 2.36 19.28
C THR A 407 16.95 2.19 20.04
N VAL A 408 18.02 1.78 19.37
CA VAL A 408 19.39 1.82 19.88
C VAL A 408 20.08 3.05 19.29
N GLN A 409 20.49 3.98 20.14
CA GLN A 409 21.06 5.26 19.73
C GLN A 409 22.51 5.39 20.18
N ASP A 410 23.42 5.59 19.23
CA ASP A 410 24.82 5.91 19.52
C ASP A 410 24.97 7.41 19.75
N LEU A 411 25.52 7.76 20.92
CA LEU A 411 25.88 9.11 21.33
C LEU A 411 27.38 9.22 21.65
N SER A 412 28.17 8.20 21.32
CA SER A 412 29.60 8.13 21.64
C SER A 412 30.35 9.30 21.00
N PRO A 413 31.07 10.13 21.78
CA PRO A 413 31.87 11.24 21.24
C PRO A 413 32.92 10.77 20.23
N PRO A 414 33.35 11.65 19.30
CA PRO A 414 34.48 11.36 18.43
C PRO A 414 35.73 10.98 19.24
N GLY A 415 36.34 9.85 18.90
CA GLY A 415 37.52 9.30 19.60
C GLY A 415 37.23 8.18 20.61
N ASN A 416 35.96 7.98 21.00
CA ASN A 416 35.55 6.89 21.91
C ASN A 416 35.15 5.59 21.17
N CYS A 417 35.60 5.46 19.93
CA CYS A 417 35.39 4.31 19.06
C CYS A 417 36.46 4.28 17.97
N GLY A 418 36.56 3.19 17.23
CA GLY A 418 37.68 3.00 16.31
C GLY A 418 37.69 3.97 15.14
N ALA A 419 38.91 4.23 14.66
CA ALA A 419 39.25 5.25 13.69
C ALA A 419 39.58 4.69 12.29
N THR A 420 39.34 3.39 12.07
CA THR A 420 39.70 2.66 10.83
C THR A 420 38.67 1.60 10.47
N GLU A 421 38.72 1.09 9.23
CA GLU A 421 37.86 -0.02 8.77
C GLU A 421 38.65 -1.24 9.22
N PRO A 422 38.12 -2.13 10.09
CA PRO A 422 36.71 -2.39 10.43
C PRO A 422 36.27 -1.98 11.86
N THR A 423 37.01 -1.12 12.55
CA THR A 423 36.78 -0.75 13.97
C THR A 423 35.82 0.44 14.18
N THR A 424 35.07 0.82 13.15
CA THR A 424 34.07 1.91 13.13
C THR A 424 33.20 1.97 14.41
N CYS A 425 32.79 3.18 14.77
CA CYS A 425 31.78 3.41 15.81
C CYS A 425 30.49 2.71 15.41
N ALA A 426 30.05 1.74 16.20
CA ALA A 426 28.84 0.97 15.93
C ALA A 426 28.17 0.50 17.22
N PRO A 427 26.92 0.94 17.47
CA PRO A 427 26.22 0.56 18.70
C PRO A 427 25.90 -0.92 18.76
N ILE A 428 25.82 -1.63 17.63
CA ILE A 428 25.66 -3.09 17.56
C ILE A 428 26.82 -3.70 16.80
N TYR A 429 27.53 -4.63 17.44
CA TYR A 429 28.75 -5.24 16.93
C TYR A 429 28.70 -6.77 17.05
N VAL A 430 29.03 -7.45 15.96
CA VAL A 430 29.16 -8.90 15.87
C VAL A 430 30.55 -9.24 15.34
N GLY A 431 31.41 -9.70 16.21
CA GLY A 431 32.82 -9.98 15.89
C GLY A 431 33.60 -10.27 17.16
N ALA A 432 34.93 -10.16 17.09
CA ALA A 432 35.83 -10.50 18.20
C ALA A 432 35.32 -10.06 19.59
N PRO A 433 35.28 -10.97 20.59
CA PRO A 433 35.88 -12.32 20.59
C PRO A 433 35.08 -13.39 19.83
N LEU A 434 33.87 -13.08 19.34
CA LEU A 434 33.09 -14.00 18.52
C LEU A 434 33.65 -14.06 17.09
N ALA A 435 34.35 -15.14 16.76
CA ALA A 435 34.91 -15.36 15.42
C ALA A 435 34.16 -16.42 14.61
N THR A 436 33.53 -17.39 15.28
CA THR A 436 32.83 -18.51 14.62
C THR A 436 31.48 -18.75 15.30
N LEU A 437 30.43 -18.92 14.52
CA LEU A 437 29.10 -19.29 15.02
C LEU A 437 28.99 -20.80 15.24
N THR A 438 28.42 -21.18 16.38
CA THR A 438 27.90 -22.53 16.64
C THR A 438 26.38 -22.55 16.84
N ALA A 439 25.75 -21.38 16.77
CA ALA A 439 24.31 -21.22 16.73
C ALA A 439 23.94 -19.96 15.91
N ASN A 440 22.69 -19.90 15.45
CA ASN A 440 22.21 -18.76 14.68
C ASN A 440 22.20 -17.47 15.53
N ILE A 441 22.41 -16.34 14.85
CA ILE A 441 22.19 -15.00 15.39
C ILE A 441 21.08 -14.32 14.59
N LEU A 442 20.15 -13.68 15.29
CA LEU A 442 19.08 -12.88 14.73
C LEU A 442 19.04 -11.51 15.39
N ILE A 443 19.01 -10.46 14.58
CA ILE A 443 18.73 -9.08 14.99
C ILE A 443 17.45 -8.66 14.27
N ASN A 444 16.37 -8.42 15.02
CA ASN A 444 15.05 -8.20 14.43
C ASN A 444 14.25 -7.08 15.11
N GLN A 445 13.60 -6.25 14.28
CA GLN A 445 12.70 -5.16 14.72
C GLN A 445 13.38 -4.15 15.66
N ILE A 446 14.63 -3.81 15.37
CA ILE A 446 15.38 -2.77 16.08
C ILE A 446 15.62 -1.59 15.14
N THR A 447 15.39 -0.39 15.64
CA THR A 447 15.84 0.84 15.00
C THR A 447 17.22 1.21 15.51
N VAL A 448 18.18 1.46 14.63
CA VAL A 448 19.55 1.85 15.00
C VAL A 448 19.83 3.26 14.49
N ARG A 449 20.30 4.12 15.38
CA ARG A 449 20.71 5.50 15.09
C ARG A 449 22.20 5.66 15.36
N PRO A 450 23.07 5.54 14.34
CA PRO A 450 24.50 5.81 14.51
C PRO A 450 24.74 7.30 14.78
N ASN A 451 25.82 7.63 15.48
CA ASN A 451 26.17 9.02 15.76
C ASN A 451 26.63 9.71 14.47
N PRO A 452 25.92 10.74 13.97
CA PRO A 452 26.30 11.42 12.73
C PRO A 452 27.61 12.21 12.86
N ASN A 453 28.11 12.48 14.06
CA ASN A 453 29.32 13.28 14.24
C ASN A 453 30.62 12.46 14.14
N ASN A 454 30.53 11.13 14.21
CA ASN A 454 31.70 10.27 14.09
C ASN A 454 32.10 10.14 12.62
N ALA A 455 33.36 10.40 12.27
CA ALA A 455 33.85 10.23 10.90
C ALA A 455 33.66 8.78 10.42
N TRP A 456 33.81 7.85 11.35
CA TRP A 456 33.69 6.42 11.16
C TRP A 456 32.46 5.91 11.89
N ALA A 457 31.31 5.85 11.21
CA ALA A 457 30.04 5.52 11.85
C ALA A 457 29.29 4.45 11.07
N THR A 458 28.88 3.39 11.76
CA THR A 458 28.07 2.30 11.20
C THR A 458 26.96 1.94 12.17
N GLY A 459 25.76 1.61 11.70
CA GLY A 459 24.69 1.14 12.56
C GLY A 459 24.96 -0.25 13.14
N ILE A 460 25.15 -1.24 12.26
CA ILE A 460 25.40 -2.65 12.63
C ILE A 460 26.66 -3.13 11.89
N VAL A 461 27.60 -3.73 12.63
CA VAL A 461 28.86 -4.24 12.08
C VAL A 461 29.03 -5.73 12.30
N PHE A 462 29.38 -6.44 11.23
CA PHE A 462 29.93 -7.79 11.25
C PHE A 462 31.42 -7.74 10.91
N ASN A 463 32.28 -8.34 11.74
CA ASN A 463 33.72 -8.25 11.56
C ASN A 463 34.41 -9.58 11.87
N ASN A 464 34.98 -10.20 10.83
CA ASN A 464 35.65 -11.50 10.88
C ASN A 464 34.77 -12.62 11.45
N LEU A 465 33.49 -12.65 11.06
CA LEU A 465 32.54 -13.66 11.53
C LEU A 465 32.41 -14.82 10.54
N ASN A 466 32.87 -16.00 10.93
CA ASN A 466 32.63 -17.25 10.23
C ASN A 466 31.29 -17.86 10.68
N THR A 467 30.27 -17.83 9.84
CA THR A 467 28.95 -18.40 10.16
C THR A 467 28.92 -19.93 10.05
N THR A 468 29.98 -20.57 9.52
CA THR A 468 30.01 -21.97 9.08
C THR A 468 28.90 -22.29 8.06
N ALA A 469 28.91 -23.49 7.47
CA ALA A 469 27.84 -23.91 6.55
C ALA A 469 26.50 -24.17 7.25
N ALA A 470 26.48 -24.39 8.57
CA ALA A 470 25.31 -24.84 9.32
C ALA A 470 24.50 -23.70 9.98
N PHE A 471 25.13 -22.56 10.26
CA PHE A 471 24.51 -21.46 10.99
C PHE A 471 24.45 -20.18 10.16
N GLN A 472 23.57 -19.28 10.56
CA GLN A 472 23.26 -18.04 9.86
C GLN A 472 23.35 -16.85 10.82
N ALA A 473 23.88 -15.74 10.30
CA ALA A 473 23.77 -14.43 10.93
C ALA A 473 22.70 -13.64 10.16
N VAL A 474 21.58 -13.33 10.82
CA VAL A 474 20.40 -12.73 10.19
C VAL A 474 20.14 -11.34 10.76
N VAL A 475 20.14 -10.32 9.90
CA VAL A 475 19.69 -8.97 10.20
C VAL A 475 18.44 -8.73 9.41
N ALA A 476 17.28 -8.76 10.07
CA ALA A 476 16.01 -8.66 9.39
C ALA A 476 15.00 -7.70 9.99
N ASN A 477 14.28 -6.96 9.14
CA ASN A 477 13.23 -6.02 9.55
C ASN A 477 13.72 -4.94 10.53
N ASN A 478 14.94 -4.45 10.34
CA ASN A 478 15.50 -3.35 11.14
C ASN A 478 15.40 -2.02 10.38
N GLY A 479 15.32 -0.92 11.13
CA GLY A 479 15.41 0.44 10.59
C GLY A 479 16.75 1.06 10.94
N ILE A 480 17.60 1.36 9.96
CA ILE A 480 18.87 2.06 10.19
C ILE A 480 18.67 3.51 9.77
N GLU A 481 18.71 4.42 10.75
CA GLU A 481 18.40 5.82 10.58
C GLU A 481 19.67 6.67 10.71
N GLY A 482 20.51 6.64 9.68
CA GLY A 482 21.63 7.57 9.54
C GLY A 482 21.13 8.99 9.31
N THR A 483 21.57 9.94 10.11
CA THR A 483 21.14 11.33 10.03
C THR A 483 22.16 12.22 9.32
N SER A 484 21.73 13.43 8.96
CA SER A 484 22.62 14.44 8.43
C SER A 484 23.62 14.93 9.47
N SER A 485 24.86 15.10 9.05
CA SER A 485 25.93 15.56 9.91
C SER A 485 26.37 16.98 9.54
N SER A 486 26.64 17.78 10.57
CA SER A 486 27.40 19.04 10.43
C SER A 486 28.89 18.86 10.76
N ALA A 487 29.35 17.62 11.00
CA ALA A 487 30.73 17.36 11.33
C ALA A 487 31.67 17.69 10.15
N PRO A 488 32.92 18.09 10.41
CA PRO A 488 33.89 18.39 9.37
C PRO A 488 34.09 17.19 8.43
N TYR A 489 34.25 17.51 7.14
CA TYR A 489 34.64 16.53 6.13
C TYR A 489 35.95 15.82 6.50
N SER A 490 36.01 14.50 6.32
CA SER A 490 37.22 13.70 6.51
C SER A 490 37.45 12.77 5.30
N ALA A 491 38.49 13.05 4.52
CA ALA A 491 38.80 12.30 3.31
C ALA A 491 39.06 10.80 3.58
N GLY A 492 38.50 9.93 2.73
CA GLY A 492 38.73 8.48 2.78
C GLY A 492 37.99 7.73 3.89
N THR A 493 37.09 8.41 4.61
CA THR A 493 36.31 7.80 5.69
C THR A 493 34.90 7.43 5.23
N VAL A 494 34.37 6.35 5.81
CA VAL A 494 33.11 5.75 5.38
C VAL A 494 32.09 5.79 6.51
N ARG A 495 30.89 6.27 6.20
CA ARG A 495 29.70 6.11 7.03
C ARG A 495 28.77 5.11 6.39
N SER A 496 28.34 4.11 7.14
CA SER A 496 27.45 3.10 6.61
C SER A 496 26.24 2.79 7.47
N GLY A 497 25.20 2.20 6.89
CA GLY A 497 24.08 1.67 7.66
C GLY A 497 24.45 0.33 8.29
N ILE A 498 24.76 -0.64 7.44
CA ILE A 498 25.19 -1.99 7.83
C ILE A 498 26.51 -2.28 7.13
N ALA A 499 27.51 -2.76 7.87
CA ALA A 499 28.79 -3.18 7.30
C ALA A 499 29.13 -4.62 7.68
N ALA A 500 29.69 -5.35 6.73
CA ALA A 500 30.27 -6.67 6.92
C ALA A 500 31.70 -6.70 6.36
N TYR A 501 32.64 -7.15 7.19
CA TYR A 501 34.04 -7.31 6.83
C TYR A 501 34.44 -8.75 7.07
N ASN A 502 34.90 -9.43 6.02
CA ASN A 502 35.36 -10.83 6.05
C ASN A 502 34.39 -11.75 6.82
N SER A 503 33.09 -11.65 6.52
CA SER A 503 32.03 -12.34 7.27
C SER A 503 31.13 -13.16 6.34
N GLY A 504 30.84 -14.41 6.71
CA GLY A 504 30.09 -15.35 5.87
C GLY A 504 30.37 -16.82 6.21
N PRO A 505 29.88 -17.80 5.41
CA PRO A 505 29.19 -17.63 4.12
C PRO A 505 27.68 -17.36 4.19
N ASN A 506 27.06 -17.46 5.36
CA ASN A 506 25.61 -17.39 5.54
C ASN A 506 25.17 -16.10 6.26
N LEU A 507 25.67 -14.94 5.82
CA LEU A 507 25.18 -13.64 6.29
C LEU A 507 23.92 -13.24 5.50
N LEU A 508 22.80 -13.04 6.18
CA LEU A 508 21.54 -12.63 5.58
C LEU A 508 21.14 -11.24 6.07
N ILE A 509 21.22 -10.25 5.19
CA ILE A 509 20.72 -8.88 5.42
C ILE A 509 19.42 -8.77 4.65
N ALA A 510 18.28 -8.85 5.33
CA ALA A 510 16.97 -8.94 4.67
C ALA A 510 15.90 -8.01 5.20
N TYR A 511 15.01 -7.49 4.34
CA TYR A 511 13.83 -6.72 4.79
C TYR A 511 14.15 -5.47 5.63
N ASN A 512 15.38 -4.94 5.57
CA ASN A 512 15.76 -3.77 6.33
C ASN A 512 15.42 -2.50 5.56
N TYR A 513 15.05 -1.45 6.30
CA TYR A 513 15.11 -0.08 5.82
C TYR A 513 16.45 0.50 6.24
N VAL A 514 17.27 0.92 5.29
CA VAL A 514 18.63 1.41 5.54
C VAL A 514 18.76 2.81 4.97
N LEU A 515 19.04 3.77 5.83
CA LEU A 515 19.47 5.12 5.49
C LEU A 515 20.89 5.32 6.02
N ALA A 516 21.86 5.48 5.13
CA ALA A 516 23.24 5.77 5.50
C ALA A 516 23.37 7.15 6.16
N GLY A 517 24.44 7.36 6.95
CA GLY A 517 24.77 8.68 7.50
C GLY A 517 25.41 9.59 6.45
N SER A 518 25.10 10.89 6.44
CA SER A 518 25.63 11.82 5.45
C SER A 518 26.77 12.71 5.93
N GLY A 519 27.36 13.49 5.01
CA GLY A 519 28.29 14.59 5.32
C GLY A 519 29.78 14.23 5.32
N ASN A 520 30.15 12.98 5.04
CA ASN A 520 31.55 12.56 5.02
C ASN A 520 32.10 12.30 3.60
N SER A 521 33.25 11.63 3.44
CA SER A 521 33.81 11.28 2.12
C SER A 521 32.99 10.19 1.42
N VAL A 522 32.69 9.07 2.09
CA VAL A 522 31.85 8.01 1.52
C VAL A 522 30.64 7.76 2.42
N SER A 523 29.46 7.68 1.81
CA SER A 523 28.23 7.25 2.46
C SER A 523 27.71 5.99 1.75
N ALA A 524 27.55 4.91 2.50
CA ALA A 524 27.13 3.61 1.98
C ALA A 524 25.91 3.07 2.73
N GLY A 525 24.83 2.70 2.06
CA GLY A 525 23.70 2.05 2.74
C GLY A 525 24.16 0.73 3.38
N ILE A 526 24.57 -0.21 2.54
CA ILE A 526 25.16 -1.50 2.95
C ILE A 526 26.57 -1.61 2.39
N LEU A 527 27.53 -2.00 3.24
CA LEU A 527 28.91 -2.29 2.86
C LEU A 527 29.21 -3.77 3.09
N ALA A 528 29.69 -4.47 2.06
CA ALA A 528 30.15 -5.85 2.15
C ALA A 528 31.58 -5.96 1.60
N ASP A 529 32.56 -6.17 2.47
CA ASP A 529 33.97 -6.35 2.13
C ASP A 529 34.39 -7.79 2.38
N ALA A 530 34.83 -8.49 1.34
CA ALA A 530 35.21 -9.91 1.36
C ALA A 530 34.18 -10.79 2.11
N SER A 531 32.89 -10.43 2.01
CA SER A 531 31.80 -11.01 2.79
C SER A 531 30.80 -11.72 1.91
N GLU A 532 30.25 -12.81 2.41
CA GLU A 532 29.47 -13.80 1.67
C GLU A 532 28.08 -13.99 2.29
N GLY A 533 27.09 -14.24 1.44
CA GLY A 533 25.71 -14.47 1.84
C GLY A 533 24.69 -13.81 0.91
N ALA A 534 23.67 -13.16 1.48
CA ALA A 534 22.58 -12.53 0.73
C ALA A 534 22.16 -11.17 1.30
N ILE A 535 22.00 -10.20 0.39
CA ILE A 535 21.36 -8.91 0.63
C ILE A 535 20.02 -8.97 -0.12
N TYR A 536 18.93 -9.16 0.61
CA TYR A 536 17.65 -9.58 0.04
C TYR A 536 16.46 -8.72 0.49
N SER A 537 15.66 -8.19 -0.44
CA SER A 537 14.41 -7.47 -0.12
C SER A 537 14.58 -6.28 0.83
N ASN A 538 15.66 -5.52 0.72
CA ASN A 538 15.89 -4.31 1.52
C ASN A 538 15.50 -3.04 0.75
N TRP A 539 15.16 -1.99 1.50
CA TRP A 539 15.13 -0.61 1.00
C TRP A 539 16.42 0.08 1.45
N VAL A 540 17.31 0.36 0.50
CA VAL A 540 18.67 0.82 0.78
C VAL A 540 18.88 2.21 0.20
N ASN A 541 19.26 3.15 1.07
CA ASN A 541 19.55 4.53 0.72
C ASN A 541 20.97 4.90 1.15
N GLY A 542 21.81 5.24 0.17
CA GLY A 542 23.18 5.74 0.37
C GLY A 542 23.28 7.16 0.88
N ASN A 543 22.15 7.83 1.14
CA ASN A 543 22.05 9.21 1.59
C ASN A 543 22.91 10.17 0.75
N SER A 544 23.96 10.77 1.31
CA SER A 544 24.70 11.85 0.65
C SER A 544 26.06 12.12 1.32
N HIS A 545 26.89 12.93 0.70
CA HIS A 545 28.25 13.21 1.14
C HIS A 545 28.60 14.69 0.89
N SER A 546 29.72 15.20 1.43
CA SER A 546 30.04 16.65 1.36
C SER A 546 30.47 17.15 -0.03
N GLY A 547 30.76 16.25 -0.98
CA GLY A 547 31.11 16.57 -2.38
C GLY A 547 32.40 17.36 -2.60
N THR A 548 33.40 17.27 -1.71
CA THR A 548 34.61 18.11 -1.77
C THR A 548 35.69 17.53 -2.68
N SER A 549 35.63 16.24 -3.02
CA SER A 549 36.58 15.57 -3.92
C SER A 549 35.92 14.58 -4.90
N ALA A 550 36.64 14.23 -5.97
CA ALA A 550 36.22 13.19 -6.93
C ALA A 550 36.27 11.76 -6.36
N ALA A 551 36.88 11.57 -5.19
CA ALA A 551 36.88 10.30 -4.46
C ALA A 551 35.65 10.17 -3.54
N ASP A 552 34.93 11.26 -3.30
CA ASP A 552 33.76 11.22 -2.46
C ASP A 552 32.54 10.65 -3.20
N HIS A 553 31.77 9.82 -2.52
CA HIS A 553 30.78 8.98 -3.17
C HIS A 553 29.59 8.67 -2.26
N SER A 554 28.37 8.76 -2.79
CA SER A 554 27.19 8.20 -2.15
C SER A 554 26.76 6.92 -2.86
N ILE A 555 26.56 5.86 -2.07
CA ILE A 555 26.44 4.51 -2.57
C ILE A 555 25.27 3.81 -1.88
N GLY A 556 24.36 3.23 -2.65
CA GLY A 556 23.33 2.35 -2.08
C GLY A 556 23.99 1.10 -1.45
N ILE A 557 24.61 0.26 -2.28
CA ILE A 557 25.32 -0.96 -1.86
C ILE A 557 26.77 -0.92 -2.35
N LEU A 558 27.73 -0.98 -1.42
CA LEU A 558 29.17 -1.06 -1.69
C LEU A 558 29.68 -2.48 -1.45
N ILE A 559 30.26 -3.10 -2.46
CA ILE A 559 30.84 -4.45 -2.41
C ILE A 559 32.33 -4.35 -2.71
N ARG A 560 33.19 -4.98 -1.91
CA ARG A 560 34.63 -4.94 -2.11
C ARG A 560 35.28 -6.31 -1.94
N ASN A 561 36.38 -6.53 -2.68
CA ASN A 561 37.31 -7.64 -2.49
C ASN A 561 36.67 -9.04 -2.51
N LEU A 562 35.56 -9.22 -3.22
CA LEU A 562 34.92 -10.52 -3.39
C LEU A 562 35.58 -11.30 -4.53
N ALA A 563 36.24 -12.41 -4.24
CA ALA A 563 37.09 -13.13 -5.20
C ALA A 563 36.76 -14.62 -5.32
N GLY A 564 37.27 -15.27 -6.37
CA GLY A 564 37.12 -16.71 -6.56
C GLY A 564 35.66 -17.15 -6.69
N ALA A 565 35.27 -18.14 -5.88
CA ALA A 565 33.91 -18.69 -5.85
C ALA A 565 33.06 -18.15 -4.67
N GLN A 566 33.50 -17.06 -4.03
CA GLN A 566 32.79 -16.46 -2.90
C GLN A 566 31.40 -15.98 -3.31
N THR A 567 30.36 -16.38 -2.57
CA THR A 567 28.98 -16.15 -3.00
C THR A 567 28.36 -14.94 -2.31
N LEU A 568 27.89 -13.97 -3.10
CA LEU A 568 27.06 -12.87 -2.60
C LEU A 568 25.90 -12.62 -3.57
N ALA A 569 24.68 -12.79 -3.08
CA ALA A 569 23.47 -12.52 -3.83
C ALA A 569 22.81 -11.21 -3.37
N VAL A 570 22.67 -10.25 -4.28
CA VAL A 570 21.89 -9.02 -4.07
C VAL A 570 20.61 -9.18 -4.87
N SER A 571 19.50 -9.44 -4.19
CA SER A 571 18.23 -9.77 -4.86
C SER A 571 17.02 -9.03 -4.29
N ASN A 572 16.10 -8.63 -5.17
CA ASN A 572 14.84 -7.99 -4.81
C ASN A 572 14.97 -6.71 -3.97
N ASN A 573 16.10 -5.99 -4.05
CA ASN A 573 16.27 -4.75 -3.27
C ASN A 573 15.77 -3.54 -4.04
N VAL A 574 15.23 -2.58 -3.31
CA VAL A 574 15.08 -1.19 -3.77
C VAL A 574 16.32 -0.43 -3.33
N VAL A 575 17.14 -0.01 -4.29
CA VAL A 575 18.44 0.60 -4.04
C VAL A 575 18.49 2.00 -4.61
N ASN A 576 18.92 2.94 -3.78
CA ASN A 576 19.14 4.32 -4.17
C ASN A 576 20.36 4.90 -3.43
N SER A 577 21.08 5.81 -4.07
CA SER A 577 22.19 6.56 -3.46
C SER A 577 21.79 7.96 -3.04
N TYR A 578 20.51 8.17 -2.74
CA TYR A 578 19.94 9.47 -2.44
C TYR A 578 18.69 9.28 -1.59
N GLN A 579 18.40 10.18 -0.65
CA GLN A 579 17.14 10.14 0.08
C GLN A 579 16.08 10.97 -0.66
N GLN A 580 15.03 10.32 -1.21
CA GLN A 580 14.02 11.02 -2.03
C GLN A 580 12.93 11.75 -1.22
N ILE A 581 12.70 11.39 0.04
CA ILE A 581 11.68 12.01 0.91
C ILE A 581 12.34 12.46 2.23
N GLY A 582 12.07 13.72 2.63
CA GLY A 582 12.45 14.27 3.94
C GLY A 582 13.83 14.94 3.99
N SER A 583 13.84 16.22 4.42
CA SER A 583 14.97 17.18 4.51
C SER A 583 15.62 17.63 3.18
N THR A 584 16.33 18.78 3.22
CA THR A 584 16.90 19.48 2.05
C THR A 584 17.64 18.54 1.13
N GLY A 585 17.36 18.59 -0.18
CA GLY A 585 17.93 17.65 -1.15
C GLY A 585 19.45 17.62 -1.08
N VAL A 586 20.00 16.57 -0.48
CA VAL A 586 21.44 16.47 -0.27
C VAL A 586 22.05 15.80 -1.51
N THR A 587 22.70 16.60 -2.35
CA THR A 587 23.33 16.10 -3.57
C THR A 587 24.76 15.63 -3.30
N ALA A 588 25.14 14.55 -3.97
CA ALA A 588 26.48 14.00 -3.96
C ALA A 588 27.23 14.44 -5.22
N PHE A 589 28.57 14.52 -5.20
CA PHE A 589 29.33 14.79 -6.42
C PHE A 589 29.28 13.57 -7.36
N ARG A 590 29.42 12.37 -6.79
CA ARG A 590 29.32 11.08 -7.49
C ARG A 590 28.38 10.15 -6.74
N THR A 591 27.55 9.44 -7.50
CA THR A 591 26.54 8.54 -6.96
C THR A 591 26.56 7.19 -7.66
N SER A 592 26.34 6.10 -6.91
CA SER A 592 26.20 4.76 -7.49
C SER A 592 25.24 3.88 -6.74
N GLY A 593 24.18 3.43 -7.40
CA GLY A 593 23.22 2.51 -6.80
C GLY A 593 23.93 1.28 -6.21
N ILE A 594 24.69 0.58 -7.04
CA ILE A 594 25.61 -0.48 -6.62
C ILE A 594 27.02 -0.15 -7.10
N LEU A 595 27.99 -0.17 -6.20
CA LEU A 595 29.42 -0.04 -6.52
C LEU A 595 30.17 -1.31 -6.09
N THR A 596 30.91 -1.93 -7.01
CA THR A 596 31.84 -3.02 -6.69
C THR A 596 33.29 -2.58 -6.90
N LEU A 597 34.17 -2.85 -5.94
CA LEU A 597 35.61 -2.60 -6.04
C LEU A 597 36.38 -3.92 -5.92
N ASN A 598 37.32 -4.18 -6.82
CA ASN A 598 38.18 -5.38 -6.78
C ASN A 598 37.41 -6.70 -6.58
N SER A 599 36.20 -6.80 -7.14
CA SER A 599 35.30 -7.94 -6.96
C SER A 599 35.20 -8.75 -8.25
N SER A 600 36.01 -9.80 -8.36
CA SER A 600 36.10 -10.70 -9.53
C SER A 600 35.36 -12.03 -9.36
N SER A 601 34.63 -12.21 -8.25
CA SER A 601 33.90 -13.46 -7.99
C SER A 601 32.92 -13.82 -9.11
N THR A 602 32.89 -15.10 -9.47
CA THR A 602 31.92 -15.67 -10.43
C THR A 602 30.53 -15.91 -9.82
N ASN A 603 30.43 -15.85 -8.49
CA ASN A 603 29.21 -16.08 -7.71
C ASN A 603 28.67 -14.78 -7.08
N LEU A 604 28.88 -13.66 -7.77
CA LEU A 604 28.27 -12.37 -7.45
C LEU A 604 27.01 -12.18 -8.28
N PHE A 605 25.84 -12.13 -7.64
CA PHE A 605 24.55 -12.09 -8.31
C PHE A 605 23.81 -10.77 -8.03
N PHE A 606 23.33 -10.10 -9.07
CA PHE A 606 22.44 -8.94 -9.01
C PHE A 606 21.12 -9.30 -9.71
N LEU A 607 20.09 -9.63 -8.93
CA LEU A 607 18.85 -10.22 -9.46
C LEU A 607 17.64 -9.37 -9.05
N HIS A 608 16.79 -9.02 -10.02
CA HIS A 608 15.49 -8.40 -9.73
C HIS A 608 15.56 -7.18 -8.81
N ASN A 609 16.62 -6.37 -8.85
CA ASN A 609 16.69 -5.16 -8.05
C ASN A 609 16.10 -3.99 -8.82
N THR A 610 15.57 -3.01 -8.10
CA THR A 610 15.25 -1.68 -8.65
C THR A 610 16.33 -0.71 -8.18
N ILE A 611 17.20 -0.29 -9.08
CA ILE A 611 18.45 0.42 -8.79
C ILE A 611 18.41 1.81 -9.42
N PHE A 612 18.30 2.83 -8.56
CA PHE A 612 18.55 4.20 -8.95
C PHE A 612 19.99 4.60 -8.63
N GLY A 613 20.67 5.14 -9.63
CA GLY A 613 22.05 5.61 -9.49
C GLY A 613 22.23 6.76 -8.50
N GLY A 614 21.16 7.46 -8.12
CA GLY A 614 21.18 8.58 -7.19
C GLY A 614 21.37 9.94 -7.89
N VAL A 615 21.20 11.02 -7.13
CA VAL A 615 21.22 12.41 -7.63
C VAL A 615 22.63 13.00 -7.48
N GLY A 616 23.54 12.54 -8.32
CA GLY A 616 24.88 13.12 -8.44
C GLY A 616 24.89 14.44 -9.21
N THR A 617 25.71 15.41 -8.79
CA THR A 617 25.92 16.67 -9.52
C THR A 617 26.77 16.45 -10.77
N ASN A 618 27.82 15.63 -10.67
CA ASN A 618 28.67 15.27 -11.80
C ASN A 618 28.38 13.86 -12.32
N ASP A 619 28.41 12.84 -11.46
CA ASP A 619 28.25 11.45 -11.92
C ASP A 619 27.07 10.73 -11.25
N SER A 620 26.33 9.96 -12.06
CA SER A 620 25.28 9.04 -11.62
C SER A 620 25.44 7.70 -12.35
N PHE A 621 25.75 6.66 -11.58
CA PHE A 621 25.92 5.29 -12.08
C PHE A 621 24.86 4.38 -11.49
N GLY A 622 24.21 3.55 -12.32
CA GLY A 622 23.31 2.53 -11.79
C GLY A 622 24.09 1.43 -11.06
N ILE A 623 24.86 0.66 -11.85
CA ILE A 623 25.82 -0.34 -11.39
C ILE A 623 27.20 0.09 -11.87
N GLN A 624 28.15 0.24 -10.95
CA GLN A 624 29.53 0.60 -11.25
C GLN A 624 30.47 -0.50 -10.73
N GLN A 625 31.37 -0.99 -11.56
CA GLN A 625 32.33 -2.03 -11.22
C GLN A 625 33.75 -1.59 -11.56
N LEU A 626 34.60 -1.52 -10.54
CA LEU A 626 35.96 -0.98 -10.65
C LEU A 626 37.03 -1.96 -10.13
N GLY A 627 38.24 -1.84 -10.64
CA GLY A 627 39.47 -2.44 -10.08
C GLY A 627 39.78 -3.86 -10.56
N SER A 628 38.77 -4.69 -10.80
CA SER A 628 38.93 -6.03 -11.37
C SER A 628 37.91 -6.31 -12.48
N ALA A 629 38.26 -7.25 -13.38
CA ALA A 629 37.37 -7.66 -14.46
C ALA A 629 36.13 -8.35 -13.87
N SER A 630 34.95 -7.76 -14.08
CA SER A 630 33.69 -8.27 -13.53
C SER A 630 33.34 -9.65 -14.08
N ALA A 631 32.89 -10.54 -13.20
CA ALA A 631 32.30 -11.83 -13.52
C ALA A 631 30.85 -11.95 -12.99
N ALA A 632 30.21 -10.80 -12.70
CA ALA A 632 28.92 -10.75 -12.06
C ALA A 632 27.79 -11.33 -12.93
N LYS A 633 26.73 -11.80 -12.26
CA LYS A 633 25.51 -12.34 -12.87
C LYS A 633 24.39 -11.32 -12.71
N ILE A 634 24.12 -10.54 -13.75
CA ILE A 634 23.21 -9.37 -13.69
C ILE A 634 21.93 -9.70 -14.46
N ALA A 635 20.84 -9.98 -13.74
CA ALA A 635 19.59 -10.39 -14.35
C ALA A 635 18.33 -9.68 -13.83
N ASN A 636 17.42 -9.32 -14.75
CA ASN A 636 16.09 -8.78 -14.47
C ASN A 636 16.05 -7.52 -13.57
N ASN A 637 17.09 -6.68 -13.60
CA ASN A 637 17.12 -5.46 -12.81
C ASN A 637 16.50 -4.28 -13.58
N GLN A 638 15.80 -3.40 -12.87
CA GLN A 638 15.52 -2.04 -13.34
C GLN A 638 16.71 -1.16 -12.94
N VAL A 639 17.41 -0.58 -13.91
CA VAL A 639 18.61 0.23 -13.63
C VAL A 639 18.49 1.56 -14.35
N PHE A 640 18.60 2.64 -13.59
CA PHE A 640 18.44 3.99 -14.12
C PHE A 640 19.26 5.01 -13.34
N THR A 641 19.46 6.18 -13.94
CA THR A 641 20.34 7.24 -13.41
C THR A 641 19.67 8.60 -13.36
N ASN A 642 20.29 9.55 -12.66
CA ASN A 642 19.81 10.93 -12.63
C ASN A 642 20.06 11.63 -13.98
N PRO A 643 19.01 12.08 -14.70
CA PRO A 643 19.20 12.80 -15.96
C PRO A 643 19.90 14.16 -15.79
N GLY A 644 19.84 14.74 -14.59
CA GLY A 644 20.41 16.05 -14.25
C GLY A 644 21.92 16.08 -14.00
N ALA A 645 22.61 14.93 -13.95
CA ALA A 645 24.07 14.90 -13.76
C ALA A 645 24.80 15.47 -15.00
N THR A 646 25.86 16.26 -14.78
CA THR A 646 26.60 16.95 -15.86
C THR A 646 27.65 16.10 -16.55
N GLY A 647 28.23 15.13 -15.83
CA GLY A 647 29.23 14.18 -16.28
C GLY A 647 28.62 12.83 -16.69
N ASN A 648 29.06 11.74 -16.06
CA ASN A 648 28.67 10.39 -16.44
C ASN A 648 27.24 10.06 -15.99
N LYS A 649 26.42 9.62 -16.94
CA LYS A 649 25.06 9.08 -16.72
C LYS A 649 24.99 7.68 -17.32
N VAL A 650 25.42 6.68 -16.55
CA VAL A 650 25.70 5.34 -17.10
C VAL A 650 24.96 4.29 -16.29
N CYS A 651 24.11 3.49 -16.94
CA CYS A 651 23.37 2.44 -16.24
C CYS A 651 24.31 1.33 -15.73
N MET A 652 25.25 0.85 -16.56
CA MET A 652 26.26 -0.13 -16.15
C MET A 652 27.68 0.31 -16.56
N ASN A 653 28.61 0.45 -15.63
CA ASN A 653 29.99 0.83 -15.92
C ASN A 653 30.97 -0.25 -15.47
N PHE A 654 31.85 -0.69 -16.36
CA PHE A 654 32.87 -1.70 -16.10
C PHE A 654 34.26 -1.13 -16.37
N THR A 655 35.13 -1.10 -15.36
CA THR A 655 36.52 -0.64 -15.49
C THR A 655 37.44 -1.50 -14.60
N PRO A 656 38.23 -2.46 -15.13
CA PRO A 656 38.58 -2.71 -16.54
C PRO A 656 37.48 -3.41 -17.33
N ALA A 657 37.81 -3.84 -18.56
CA ALA A 657 36.89 -4.63 -19.38
C ALA A 657 36.41 -5.89 -18.62
N PRO A 658 35.15 -6.31 -18.79
CA PRO A 658 34.61 -7.48 -18.12
C PRO A 658 35.34 -8.78 -18.44
N SER A 659 35.20 -9.77 -17.56
CA SER A 659 35.68 -11.12 -17.80
C SER A 659 34.75 -11.90 -18.74
N VAL A 660 35.22 -13.06 -19.20
CA VAL A 660 34.42 -14.02 -19.98
C VAL A 660 33.28 -14.66 -19.17
N ASN A 661 33.22 -14.45 -17.86
CA ASN A 661 32.19 -15.01 -16.99
C ASN A 661 31.04 -14.04 -16.70
N LEU A 662 31.11 -12.79 -17.20
CA LEU A 662 30.04 -11.81 -17.06
C LEU A 662 28.75 -12.33 -17.73
N GLU A 663 27.62 -12.16 -17.05
CA GLU A 663 26.29 -12.36 -17.64
C GLU A 663 25.43 -11.10 -17.45
N VAL A 664 24.79 -10.62 -18.52
CA VAL A 664 23.91 -9.44 -18.49
C VAL A 664 22.64 -9.74 -19.28
N LYS A 665 21.53 -10.05 -18.60
CA LYS A 665 20.35 -10.61 -19.26
C LYS A 665 19.03 -10.13 -18.66
N GLY A 666 18.02 -9.81 -19.48
CA GLY A 666 16.69 -9.43 -18.98
C GLY A 666 16.61 -8.09 -18.25
N ASN A 667 17.66 -7.25 -18.25
CA ASN A 667 17.67 -5.99 -17.49
C ASN A 667 17.01 -4.87 -18.29
N ASN A 668 16.28 -3.96 -17.64
CA ASN A 668 15.80 -2.73 -18.25
C ASN A 668 16.67 -1.54 -17.83
N LEU A 669 17.23 -0.86 -18.83
CA LEU A 669 18.23 0.20 -18.68
C LEU A 669 17.69 1.50 -19.26
N PHE A 670 17.39 2.48 -18.41
CA PHE A 670 16.71 3.71 -18.84
C PHE A 670 17.19 4.95 -18.09
N GLN A 671 16.83 6.13 -18.60
CA GLN A 671 17.28 7.44 -18.05
C GLN A 671 18.80 7.56 -17.85
N CYS A 672 19.58 6.84 -18.66
CA CYS A 672 21.03 6.95 -18.75
C CYS A 672 21.43 7.32 -20.19
N THR A 673 22.53 8.05 -20.34
CA THR A 673 23.07 8.42 -21.65
C THR A 673 23.83 7.25 -22.28
N ILE A 674 24.38 6.37 -21.44
CA ILE A 674 25.07 5.15 -21.88
C ILE A 674 24.48 3.96 -21.13
N LEU A 675 23.99 2.97 -21.87
CA LEU A 675 23.38 1.76 -21.28
C LEU A 675 24.45 0.91 -20.56
N ALA A 676 25.55 0.63 -21.24
CA ALA A 676 26.72 0.02 -20.61
C ALA A 676 28.03 0.57 -21.16
N LYS A 677 29.05 0.73 -20.31
CA LYS A 677 30.35 1.31 -20.65
C LYS A 677 31.48 0.37 -20.25
N THR A 678 32.45 0.20 -21.14
CA THR A 678 33.75 -0.45 -20.88
C THR A 678 34.89 0.51 -21.25
N PRO A 679 36.16 0.22 -20.93
CA PRO A 679 37.28 1.03 -21.41
C PRO A 679 37.45 0.99 -22.94
N LEU A 680 36.85 -0.01 -23.60
CA LEU A 680 37.00 -0.24 -25.04
C LEU A 680 35.87 0.39 -25.85
N PHE A 681 34.64 0.39 -25.33
CA PHE A 681 33.46 0.91 -26.03
C PHE A 681 32.27 1.18 -25.11
N ASN A 682 31.36 2.01 -25.62
CA ASN A 682 30.00 2.18 -25.09
C ASN A 682 29.04 1.24 -25.81
N SER A 683 28.04 0.74 -25.08
CA SER A 683 27.07 -0.24 -25.56
C SER A 683 25.71 0.37 -25.84
N THR A 684 25.03 -0.17 -26.87
CA THR A 684 23.66 0.12 -27.29
C THR A 684 22.90 -1.19 -27.58
N LEU A 685 21.59 -1.10 -27.84
CA LEU A 685 20.74 -2.22 -28.26
C LEU A 685 20.65 -2.26 -29.78
N CYS A 686 21.53 -3.05 -30.40
CA CYS A 686 21.70 -3.11 -31.84
C CYS A 686 20.68 -3.98 -32.60
N ALA A 687 20.11 -4.99 -31.95
CA ALA A 687 19.23 -5.99 -32.58
C ALA A 687 17.73 -5.73 -32.34
N GLY A 688 17.39 -4.50 -31.93
CA GLY A 688 16.06 -4.14 -31.43
C GLY A 688 16.02 -4.03 -29.90
N ASN A 689 14.88 -3.58 -29.39
CA ASN A 689 14.61 -3.39 -27.97
C ASN A 689 13.40 -4.25 -27.58
N PRO A 690 13.61 -5.45 -26.99
CA PRO A 690 14.83 -5.91 -26.33
C PRO A 690 15.91 -6.52 -27.25
N GLY A 691 17.15 -6.59 -26.75
CA GLY A 691 18.29 -7.20 -27.46
C GLY A 691 19.59 -7.32 -26.63
N PRO A 692 20.67 -7.87 -27.20
CA PRO A 692 22.00 -7.86 -26.59
C PRO A 692 22.60 -6.45 -26.54
N LEU A 693 23.37 -6.15 -25.50
CA LEU A 693 24.18 -4.93 -25.40
C LEU A 693 25.47 -5.06 -26.21
N ARG A 694 25.62 -4.25 -27.26
CA ARG A 694 26.76 -4.30 -28.18
C ARG A 694 27.39 -2.94 -28.39
N ASN A 695 28.63 -2.89 -28.86
CA ASN A 695 29.25 -1.63 -29.28
C ASN A 695 28.41 -0.90 -30.36
N GLY A 696 28.68 0.39 -30.58
CA GLY A 696 27.90 1.20 -31.55
C GLY A 696 27.90 0.69 -32.99
N LEU A 697 28.87 -0.16 -33.38
CA LEU A 697 28.92 -0.84 -34.69
C LEU A 697 28.21 -2.21 -34.69
N CYS A 698 27.71 -2.67 -33.54
CA CYS A 698 26.98 -3.92 -33.39
C CYS A 698 27.79 -5.20 -33.64
N LEU A 699 29.13 -5.11 -33.54
CA LEU A 699 30.07 -6.19 -33.84
C LEU A 699 30.63 -6.88 -32.59
N LEU A 700 30.66 -6.18 -31.46
CA LEU A 700 31.26 -6.68 -30.21
C LEU A 700 30.20 -6.73 -29.12
N ASP A 701 30.00 -7.90 -28.55
CA ASP A 701 29.12 -8.11 -27.40
C ASP A 701 29.78 -7.64 -26.10
N LEU A 702 28.97 -7.07 -25.19
CA LEU A 702 29.41 -6.67 -23.84
C LEU A 702 29.86 -7.87 -23.00
N ALA A 703 29.17 -9.00 -23.13
CA ALA A 703 29.35 -10.19 -22.32
C ALA A 703 29.00 -11.45 -23.15
N PRO A 704 29.57 -12.63 -22.84
CA PRO A 704 29.24 -13.87 -23.56
C PRO A 704 27.79 -14.30 -23.38
N VAL A 705 27.22 -14.13 -22.19
CA VAL A 705 25.77 -14.29 -21.96
C VAL A 705 25.16 -12.90 -21.89
N ASN A 706 24.52 -12.49 -22.97
CA ASN A 706 24.00 -11.14 -23.14
C ASN A 706 22.73 -11.17 -23.98
N VAL A 707 21.56 -11.26 -23.34
CA VAL A 707 20.29 -11.46 -24.06
C VAL A 707 19.16 -10.67 -23.44
N GLN A 708 18.23 -10.22 -24.29
CA GLN A 708 16.97 -9.59 -23.88
C GLN A 708 17.13 -8.45 -22.87
N ASN A 709 18.09 -7.55 -23.07
CA ASN A 709 18.14 -6.31 -22.30
C ASN A 709 17.23 -5.27 -22.97
N PHE A 710 16.60 -4.45 -22.16
CA PHE A 710 15.59 -3.48 -22.53
C PHE A 710 16.10 -2.06 -22.31
N SER A 711 15.51 -1.10 -23.02
CA SER A 711 15.67 0.32 -22.74
C SER A 711 14.34 1.04 -22.92
N HIS A 712 13.45 0.86 -21.96
CA HIS A 712 12.14 1.50 -21.95
C HIS A 712 11.98 2.32 -20.66
N PRO A 713 11.49 3.57 -20.75
CA PRO A 713 11.25 4.37 -19.56
C PRO A 713 10.18 3.72 -18.68
N VAL A 714 10.35 3.89 -17.37
CA VAL A 714 9.39 3.45 -16.35
C VAL A 714 8.70 4.67 -15.74
N VAL A 715 7.39 4.59 -15.52
CA VAL A 715 6.63 5.62 -14.81
C VAL A 715 6.46 5.18 -13.37
N PHE A 716 7.18 5.82 -12.46
CA PHE A 716 7.02 5.57 -11.03
C PHE A 716 5.93 6.47 -10.44
N LEU A 717 5.18 5.93 -9.47
CA LEU A 717 4.28 6.72 -8.64
C LEU A 717 5.09 7.68 -7.75
N PRO A 718 4.57 8.89 -7.47
CA PRO A 718 5.16 9.76 -6.46
C PRO A 718 5.20 9.03 -5.11
N PRO A 719 6.37 8.89 -4.47
CA PRO A 719 6.46 8.14 -3.24
C PRO A 719 5.85 8.97 -2.09
N THR A 720 5.07 8.33 -1.23
CA THR A 720 4.42 8.95 -0.06
C THR A 720 5.19 8.70 1.23
N ASN A 721 5.98 7.63 1.27
CA ASN A 721 6.90 7.28 2.34
C ASN A 721 8.07 6.44 1.80
N PRO A 722 9.13 6.18 2.60
CA PRO A 722 10.32 5.48 2.11
C PRO A 722 10.10 4.05 1.59
N PHE A 723 9.01 3.37 2.01
CA PHE A 723 8.67 2.02 1.56
C PHE A 723 7.92 2.01 0.22
N THR A 724 7.51 3.17 -0.28
CA THR A 724 6.79 3.34 -1.56
C THR A 724 7.68 3.78 -2.72
N PHE A 725 9.00 3.81 -2.51
CA PHE A 725 9.95 4.17 -3.57
C PHE A 725 9.83 3.21 -4.76
N TYR A 726 9.74 3.82 -5.94
CA TYR A 726 9.71 3.15 -7.24
C TYR A 726 8.56 2.16 -7.43
N PHE A 727 7.43 2.40 -6.77
CA PHE A 727 6.20 1.71 -7.12
C PHE A 727 5.82 2.05 -8.56
N LEU A 728 5.48 1.03 -9.34
CA LEU A 728 5.11 1.17 -10.74
C LEU A 728 3.74 1.85 -10.88
N GLY A 729 3.65 2.84 -11.76
CA GLY A 729 2.38 3.44 -12.17
C GLY A 729 1.71 2.65 -13.29
N THR A 730 0.39 2.74 -13.37
CA THR A 730 -0.46 2.05 -14.37
C THR A 730 -0.18 2.44 -15.82
N ASN A 731 0.48 3.57 -16.06
CA ASN A 731 0.81 4.07 -17.40
C ASN A 731 2.21 3.64 -17.86
N THR A 732 2.85 2.72 -17.15
CA THR A 732 4.17 2.20 -17.52
C THR A 732 4.05 1.33 -18.77
N ASN A 733 5.02 1.43 -19.69
CA ASN A 733 5.06 0.59 -20.88
C ASN A 733 5.25 -0.89 -20.49
N CYS A 734 4.43 -1.79 -21.02
CA CYS A 734 4.54 -3.22 -20.69
C CYS A 734 5.94 -3.81 -20.92
N ARG A 735 6.68 -3.34 -21.92
CA ARG A 735 8.03 -3.84 -22.24
C ARG A 735 9.12 -3.36 -21.26
N SER A 736 8.83 -2.40 -20.40
CA SER A 736 9.77 -2.00 -19.34
C SER A 736 9.61 -2.86 -18.09
N VAL A 737 8.46 -3.49 -17.90
CA VAL A 737 8.12 -4.28 -16.70
C VAL A 737 8.11 -5.77 -17.02
N PHE A 738 7.53 -6.16 -18.15
CA PHE A 738 7.40 -7.54 -18.59
C PHE A 738 8.45 -7.87 -19.64
N GLY A 739 9.03 -9.05 -19.51
CA GLY A 739 10.13 -9.46 -20.39
C GLY A 739 11.29 -10.11 -19.66
N GLY A 740 11.25 -10.20 -18.33
CA GLY A 740 12.26 -10.90 -17.54
C GLY A 740 12.40 -12.36 -17.95
N ILE A 741 13.57 -12.91 -17.69
CA ILE A 741 13.90 -14.31 -17.98
C ILE A 741 14.05 -15.09 -16.68
N ASP A 742 13.94 -16.41 -16.70
CA ASP A 742 14.42 -17.19 -15.56
C ASP A 742 15.95 -17.05 -15.47
N PRO A 743 16.52 -16.52 -14.36
CA PRO A 743 17.96 -16.47 -14.19
C PRO A 743 18.61 -17.86 -14.23
N ALA A 744 17.86 -18.92 -13.89
CA ALA A 744 18.27 -20.32 -13.87
C ALA A 744 19.50 -20.57 -12.99
N TYR A 745 19.48 -20.03 -11.76
CA TYR A 745 20.50 -20.26 -10.73
C TYR A 745 19.93 -21.12 -9.59
N PRO A 746 20.03 -22.46 -9.64
CA PRO A 746 19.37 -23.34 -8.68
C PRO A 746 19.84 -23.16 -7.24
N ALA A 747 21.11 -22.81 -7.04
CA ALA A 747 21.70 -22.65 -5.71
C ALA A 747 21.12 -21.48 -4.89
N ILE A 748 20.47 -20.52 -5.54
CA ILE A 748 19.92 -19.32 -4.90
C ILE A 748 18.49 -19.00 -5.37
N ASN A 749 17.75 -19.99 -5.89
CA ASN A 749 16.40 -19.81 -6.42
C ASN A 749 15.41 -19.20 -5.42
N VAL A 750 15.53 -19.60 -4.15
CA VAL A 750 14.72 -19.07 -3.04
C VAL A 750 14.85 -17.54 -2.88
N LEU A 751 15.94 -16.93 -3.37
CA LEU A 751 16.17 -15.50 -3.29
C LEU A 751 15.56 -14.71 -4.44
N TYR A 752 14.94 -15.32 -5.44
CA TYR A 752 14.35 -14.59 -6.57
C TYR A 752 13.01 -15.15 -7.07
N GLN A 753 12.45 -16.17 -6.43
CA GLN A 753 11.12 -16.68 -6.76
C GLN A 753 9.98 -15.79 -6.27
N ASN A 754 10.23 -14.97 -5.25
CA ASN A 754 9.28 -13.99 -4.76
C ASN A 754 9.82 -12.58 -5.01
N ASP A 755 8.94 -11.60 -5.03
CA ASP A 755 9.30 -10.19 -5.07
C ASP A 755 9.65 -9.65 -3.68
N LEU A 756 9.90 -8.34 -3.60
CA LEU A 756 10.25 -7.67 -2.36
C LEU A 756 9.18 -7.86 -1.26
N PHE A 757 7.90 -7.94 -1.61
CA PHE A 757 6.79 -8.14 -0.67
C PHE A 757 6.49 -9.61 -0.36
N GLY A 758 7.24 -10.54 -0.94
CA GLY A 758 7.00 -11.98 -0.79
C GLY A 758 5.89 -12.50 -1.71
N THR A 759 5.45 -11.71 -2.69
CA THR A 759 4.52 -12.15 -3.73
C THR A 759 5.26 -13.08 -4.69
N ILE A 760 4.67 -14.22 -5.01
CA ILE A 760 5.24 -15.17 -5.96
C ILE A 760 5.36 -14.48 -7.33
N ARG A 761 6.55 -14.58 -7.93
CA ARG A 761 6.75 -14.14 -9.31
C ARG A 761 6.07 -15.10 -10.27
N THR A 762 5.10 -14.58 -10.99
CA THR A 762 4.30 -15.36 -11.92
C THR A 762 4.84 -15.21 -13.34
N PRO A 763 4.91 -16.30 -14.11
CA PRO A 763 5.08 -16.18 -15.54
C PRO A 763 3.78 -15.59 -16.10
N ASN A 764 3.78 -14.31 -16.48
CA ASN A 764 2.60 -13.69 -17.05
C ASN A 764 2.30 -14.29 -18.43
N VAL A 765 1.24 -15.11 -18.51
CA VAL A 765 0.90 -15.90 -19.70
C VAL A 765 -0.05 -15.13 -20.63
N ALA A 766 0.44 -14.04 -21.24
CA ALA A 766 -0.25 -13.29 -22.31
C ALA A 766 -1.61 -12.63 -21.88
N PRO A 767 -2.13 -11.61 -22.60
CA PRO A 767 -1.83 -11.24 -23.96
C PRO A 767 -0.78 -10.14 -24.09
N ALA A 768 -0.33 -10.01 -25.33
CA ALA A 768 0.81 -9.25 -25.81
C ALA A 768 1.05 -7.85 -25.20
N PRO A 769 2.33 -7.40 -25.17
CA PRO A 769 3.48 -8.03 -25.82
C PRO A 769 4.61 -8.39 -24.84
N VAL A 770 4.60 -9.63 -24.33
CA VAL A 770 5.82 -10.25 -23.75
C VAL A 770 6.73 -10.67 -24.92
N PRO A 771 8.00 -10.22 -24.98
CA PRO A 771 8.92 -10.57 -26.08
C PRO A 771 9.22 -12.07 -26.16
N ALA A 772 9.48 -12.57 -27.38
CA ALA A 772 9.80 -13.98 -27.61
C ALA A 772 11.06 -14.41 -26.84
N GLY A 773 10.96 -15.53 -26.11
CA GLY A 773 12.03 -16.10 -25.26
C GLY A 773 12.05 -15.57 -23.82
N SER A 774 11.19 -14.61 -23.47
CA SER A 774 10.99 -14.19 -22.08
C SER A 774 10.17 -15.23 -21.32
N PHE A 775 10.42 -15.35 -20.02
CA PHE A 775 9.62 -16.16 -19.09
C PHE A 775 8.38 -15.42 -18.55
N GLY A 776 8.18 -14.15 -18.94
CA GLY A 776 7.06 -13.33 -18.46
C GLY A 776 7.24 -12.78 -17.04
N TYR A 777 8.44 -12.89 -16.46
CA TYR A 777 8.74 -12.31 -15.15
C TYR A 777 8.76 -10.78 -15.18
N SER A 778 8.31 -10.19 -14.07
CA SER A 778 8.46 -8.76 -13.80
C SER A 778 9.94 -8.40 -13.60
N ILE A 779 10.39 -7.34 -14.28
CA ILE A 779 11.74 -6.78 -14.16
C ILE A 779 11.76 -5.80 -12.98
N GLY A 780 12.71 -5.96 -12.05
CA GLY A 780 12.86 -5.15 -10.85
C GLY A 780 12.34 -5.80 -9.57
N ALA A 781 12.36 -5.04 -8.47
CA ALA A 781 12.11 -5.54 -7.12
C ALA A 781 10.68 -5.98 -6.84
N PHE A 782 9.72 -5.52 -7.64
CA PHE A 782 8.29 -5.75 -7.42
C PHE A 782 7.74 -6.71 -8.47
N GLU A 783 6.79 -7.55 -8.06
CA GLU A 783 5.93 -8.26 -8.99
C GLU A 783 4.81 -7.32 -9.46
N TYR A 784 4.50 -7.39 -10.74
CA TYR A 784 3.45 -6.57 -11.33
C TYR A 784 2.49 -7.46 -12.11
N ASN A 785 1.25 -7.56 -11.64
CA ASN A 785 0.18 -8.34 -12.31
C ASN A 785 -0.92 -7.40 -12.87
N GLY A 786 -0.58 -6.13 -13.06
CA GLY A 786 -1.52 -5.08 -13.48
C GLY A 786 -1.57 -4.85 -14.98
N VAL A 787 -2.45 -3.93 -15.40
CA VAL A 787 -2.54 -3.46 -16.79
C VAL A 787 -1.54 -2.34 -17.02
N CYS A 788 -0.65 -2.55 -17.98
CA CYS A 788 0.32 -1.58 -18.48
C CYS A 788 -0.07 -1.08 -19.88
N LEU A 789 0.56 0.01 -20.33
CA LEU A 789 0.33 0.63 -21.64
C LEU A 789 1.14 -0.02 -22.77
#